data_AF-K0R9Q7-F1
#
_entry.id   AF-K0R9Q7-F1
#
_cell.length_a   1.000
_cell.length_b   1.000
_cell.length_c   1.000
_cell.angle_alpha   90.00
_cell.angle_beta   90.00
_cell.angle_gamma   90.00
#
_symmetry.space_group_name_H-M   'P 1'
#
loop_
_entity.id
_entity.type
_entity.pdbx_description
1 polymer ?
#
loop_
_entity_poly.entity_id
_entity_poly.type
_entity_poly.pdbx_seq_one_letter_code
_entity_poly.pdbx_strand_id
1 'polypeptide(L)'
;MHPVLSMMVARYLTCSSLLTASALAFAPCCFSRIRELAPPSIISRTCRGGHVDPNISSDTILDSLLSRARQSIDENRPDEAFPTLIEAYSIDPASTTIAGLFQECLTLKVNLQVQRHREAADDGTDLSETEINNLLQDRMGLASLCIDKEQYAEAGGQLRKALDETKLWLSERSLDGCNDSDYDWAAQLDRAQYLLYRTNAGCCEWTSYFEDGDSVRRSLREVSTQPRLLLHPFDALKFPCVGLASASRVAQSYALRALNAVGVNTKEMTACQIGQTRRRLVQVDRHSQGSSHEGRIKVGYISPDFTSRHPLAFLMQHFFRFHDRKKFEVHIYSLASTADDCEEVRAIKSASDKFRYLTKQTPAQMYQHLLRDQLDIIVDLCGFAGQSISSEMMASRYRLKQERSGDDIKFPTHVSYMGFPGSTGSNHIWDYSVFDQTVLPEEFRDHYEEALVFMPHSYFVNSHRTAVAQNVSDDDRRSIRLKYGISQTAFVYCCHSRPDKIDPVTFRSWIRALIRAKDEGNSEPVLWLLRSGKEMEANLRTFLTREFGQHLDSLLVFADIADREEHLRRLACADLFLDTPAYGAHTVGCDALYSNVPMVTLLRSANDPTKHSFADEDYEPMHSSGSNPERRSITTDKLASRVGASLLRAVGLPMLIAEDMRQYEDLMVRCAHDIDWFENLRERLRSNIGTSPLFDTERWVQNLEASLLKMATDREAGVSYPDIMVLDNDPFLVDRSKLLPENIQGT
;
A
#
# COMPACT_ATOMS: atom_id res chain seq x y z
N MET A 1 -35.96 15.28 -25.51
CA MET A 1 -34.90 14.80 -24.61
C MET A 1 -35.05 15.42 -23.21
N HIS A 2 -36.22 15.34 -22.57
CA HIS A 2 -36.51 16.11 -21.35
C HIS A 2 -37.43 15.50 -20.25
N PRO A 3 -37.72 14.17 -20.18
CA PRO A 3 -38.37 13.59 -18.98
C PRO A 3 -37.44 12.76 -18.06
N VAL A 4 -36.24 12.37 -18.51
CA VAL A 4 -35.36 11.46 -17.75
C VAL A 4 -34.61 12.21 -16.63
N LEU A 5 -34.27 13.49 -16.81
CA LEU A 5 -33.61 14.31 -15.79
C LEU A 5 -34.50 14.62 -14.56
N SER A 6 -35.79 14.89 -14.77
CA SER A 6 -36.70 15.28 -13.68
C SER A 6 -37.01 14.14 -12.70
N MET A 7 -37.00 12.88 -13.19
CA MET A 7 -37.22 11.70 -12.35
C MET A 7 -36.00 11.33 -11.49
N MET A 8 -34.78 11.74 -11.89
CA MET A 8 -33.54 11.57 -11.10
C MET A 8 -33.45 12.58 -9.93
N VAL A 9 -34.09 13.75 -10.07
CA VAL A 9 -34.11 14.81 -9.04
C VAL A 9 -34.89 14.40 -7.78
N ALA A 10 -35.95 13.59 -7.92
CA ALA A 10 -36.77 13.17 -6.79
C ALA A 10 -36.08 12.15 -5.85
N ARG A 11 -35.10 11.38 -6.34
CA ARG A 11 -34.32 10.43 -5.50
C ARG A 11 -33.16 11.10 -4.75
N TYR A 12 -32.75 12.30 -5.15
CA TYR A 12 -31.62 13.02 -4.55
C TYR A 12 -31.94 13.66 -3.19
N LEU A 13 -33.22 13.94 -2.91
CA LEU A 13 -33.68 14.66 -1.71
C LEU A 13 -33.65 13.85 -0.40
N THR A 14 -33.28 12.56 -0.42
CA THR A 14 -33.31 11.70 0.79
C THR A 14 -31.93 11.34 1.36
N CYS A 15 -30.82 11.62 0.66
CA CYS A 15 -29.48 11.22 1.12
C CYS A 15 -28.66 12.34 1.78
N SER A 16 -29.05 13.61 1.73
CA SER A 16 -28.16 14.73 2.12
C SER A 16 -28.21 15.12 3.62
N SER A 17 -28.91 14.39 4.48
CA SER A 17 -29.20 14.82 5.87
C SER A 17 -28.50 14.01 6.97
N LEU A 18 -27.54 13.14 6.66
CA LEU A 18 -26.83 12.31 7.66
C LEU A 18 -25.32 12.59 7.78
N LEU A 19 -24.85 13.72 7.25
CA LEU A 19 -23.47 14.20 7.43
C LEU A 19 -23.35 14.89 8.79
N THR A 20 -22.97 14.16 9.84
CA THR A 20 -22.18 14.68 10.96
C THR A 20 -21.82 13.56 11.94
N ALA A 21 -20.53 13.51 12.31
CA ALA A 21 -19.96 12.82 13.47
C ALA A 21 -19.45 11.36 13.33
N SER A 22 -18.39 11.12 12.53
CA SER A 22 -17.46 9.98 12.78
C SER A 22 -16.16 9.97 11.92
N ALA A 23 -15.45 11.09 11.71
CA ALA A 23 -14.25 11.11 10.85
C ALA A 23 -13.05 11.88 11.43
N LEU A 24 -12.52 11.48 12.59
CA LEU A 24 -11.32 12.09 13.20
C LEU A 24 -10.30 11.02 13.63
N ALA A 25 -9.52 10.46 12.69
CA ALA A 25 -8.34 9.65 13.06
C ALA A 25 -7.17 9.54 12.06
N PHE A 26 -7.25 9.95 10.78
CA PHE A 26 -6.20 9.57 9.79
C PHE A 26 -5.67 10.65 8.84
N ALA A 27 -5.79 11.90 9.24
CA ALA A 27 -5.66 13.05 8.36
C ALA A 27 -4.28 13.72 8.08
N PRO A 28 -3.13 13.37 8.74
CA PRO A 28 -1.82 13.88 8.31
C PRO A 28 -1.44 13.43 6.88
N CYS A 29 -2.03 12.33 6.42
CA CYS A 29 -1.76 11.66 5.16
C CYS A 29 -2.47 12.29 3.95
N CYS A 30 -3.00 13.52 4.03
CA CYS A 30 -3.87 14.09 2.98
C CYS A 30 -3.18 15.12 2.06
N PHE A 31 -2.11 15.77 2.52
CA PHE A 31 -1.82 17.15 2.07
C PHE A 31 -0.60 17.37 1.18
N SER A 32 0.29 16.39 1.04
CA SER A 32 1.28 16.45 -0.06
C SER A 32 0.56 16.49 -1.42
N ARG A 33 -0.64 15.92 -1.51
CA ARG A 33 -1.53 15.94 -2.69
C ARG A 33 -2.20 17.29 -2.96
N ILE A 34 -2.46 18.12 -1.95
CA ILE A 34 -3.02 19.47 -2.16
C ILE A 34 -1.96 20.43 -2.72
N ARG A 35 -0.69 20.26 -2.33
CA ARG A 35 0.43 20.99 -2.98
C ARG A 35 0.53 20.70 -4.49
N GLU A 36 0.05 19.54 -4.94
CA GLU A 36 0.00 19.16 -6.36
C GLU A 36 -1.19 19.77 -7.13
N LEU A 37 -2.17 20.36 -6.42
CA LEU A 37 -3.41 20.92 -7.00
C LEU A 37 -3.43 22.46 -7.01
N ALA A 38 -2.48 23.12 -6.33
CA ALA A 38 -2.41 24.57 -6.26
C ALA A 38 -1.61 25.14 -7.45
N PRO A 39 -2.14 26.14 -8.20
CA PRO A 39 -1.39 26.80 -9.24
C PRO A 39 -0.14 27.50 -8.67
N PRO A 40 0.99 27.53 -9.39
CA PRO A 40 2.26 28.13 -8.93
C PRO A 40 2.16 29.57 -8.44
N SER A 41 1.13 30.30 -8.91
CA SER A 41 0.90 31.71 -8.61
C SER A 41 0.54 31.99 -7.14
N ILE A 42 -0.09 31.04 -6.43
CA ILE A 42 -0.50 31.20 -5.02
C ILE A 42 0.69 31.01 -4.06
N ILE A 43 1.66 30.16 -4.43
CA ILE A 43 2.85 29.86 -3.61
C ILE A 43 3.80 31.08 -3.52
N SER A 44 3.72 32.02 -4.47
CA SER A 44 4.62 33.19 -4.52
C SER A 44 4.26 34.33 -3.55
N ARG A 45 3.04 34.34 -2.97
CA ARG A 45 2.54 35.49 -2.19
C ARG A 45 2.61 35.33 -0.66
N THR A 46 2.74 34.12 -0.13
CA THR A 46 2.66 33.87 1.33
C THR A 46 3.98 34.02 2.10
N CYS A 47 5.10 34.34 1.44
CA CYS A 47 6.39 34.55 2.10
C CYS A 47 6.87 36.01 2.12
N ARG A 48 5.97 37.00 2.06
CA ARG A 48 6.34 38.41 2.26
C ARG A 48 5.42 39.11 3.25
N GLY A 49 5.94 39.29 4.46
CA GLY A 49 5.59 40.42 5.32
C GLY A 49 4.59 40.13 6.43
N GLY A 50 5.12 39.79 7.61
CA GLY A 50 4.41 39.87 8.87
C GLY A 50 5.39 39.61 10.01
N HIS A 51 5.78 40.65 10.75
CA HIS A 51 6.47 40.50 12.02
C HIS A 51 5.55 39.72 12.97
N VAL A 52 5.86 38.46 13.26
CA VAL A 52 5.18 37.69 14.30
C VAL A 52 5.79 38.11 15.64
N ASP A 53 4.95 38.58 16.56
CA ASP A 53 5.33 38.90 17.94
C ASP A 53 5.84 37.61 18.61
N PRO A 54 7.10 37.58 19.11
CA PRO A 54 7.70 36.38 19.70
C PRO A 54 7.01 35.88 20.98
N ASN A 55 6.02 36.60 21.51
CA ASN A 55 5.26 36.20 22.71
C ASN A 55 3.96 35.42 22.43
N ILE A 56 3.55 35.25 21.17
CA ILE A 56 2.32 34.51 20.84
C ILE A 56 2.67 33.06 20.53
N SER A 57 2.09 32.12 21.28
CA SER A 57 2.31 30.69 21.03
C SER A 57 1.73 30.27 19.67
N SER A 58 2.40 29.35 18.98
CA SER A 58 1.93 28.76 17.72
C SER A 58 0.51 28.21 17.80
N ASP A 59 0.12 27.71 18.97
CA ASP A 59 -1.17 27.08 19.21
C ASP A 59 -2.30 28.13 19.19
N THR A 60 -2.05 29.33 19.72
CA THR A 60 -3.00 30.44 19.71
C THR A 60 -3.27 30.98 18.29
N ILE A 61 -2.25 30.96 17.44
CA ILE A 61 -2.37 31.35 16.02
C ILE A 61 -3.15 30.28 15.25
N LEU A 62 -2.85 29.00 15.51
CA LEU A 62 -3.52 27.88 14.88
C LEU A 62 -5.02 27.85 15.21
N ASP A 63 -5.39 28.00 16.48
CA ASP A 63 -6.80 28.04 16.91
C ASP A 63 -7.58 29.19 16.24
N SER A 64 -6.95 30.36 16.09
CA SER A 64 -7.54 31.51 15.40
C SER A 64 -7.76 31.24 13.91
N LEU A 65 -6.79 30.64 13.23
CA LEU A 65 -6.91 30.25 11.81
C LEU A 65 -7.99 29.18 11.62
N LEU A 66 -8.05 28.18 12.50
CA LEU A 66 -9.07 27.13 12.48
C LEU A 66 -10.48 27.70 12.68
N SER A 67 -10.65 28.60 13.65
CA SER A 67 -11.93 29.27 13.90
C SER A 67 -12.37 30.11 12.70
N ARG A 68 -11.45 30.85 12.07
CA ARG A 68 -11.74 31.65 10.86
C ARG A 68 -12.10 30.78 9.67
N ALA A 69 -11.37 29.68 9.46
CA ALA A 69 -11.66 28.74 8.39
C ALA A 69 -13.05 28.11 8.57
N ARG A 70 -13.38 27.66 9.78
CA ARG A 70 -14.70 27.11 10.12
C ARG A 70 -15.81 28.12 9.88
N GLN A 71 -15.63 29.36 10.33
CA GLN A 71 -16.60 30.43 10.08
C GLN A 71 -16.83 30.63 8.57
N SER A 72 -15.77 30.69 7.76
CA SER A 72 -15.90 30.83 6.31
C SER A 72 -16.61 29.63 5.67
N ILE A 73 -16.40 28.41 6.16
CA ILE A 73 -17.14 27.22 5.69
C ILE A 73 -18.62 27.33 6.05
N ASP A 74 -18.94 27.64 7.31
CA ASP A 74 -20.32 27.75 7.81
C ASP A 74 -21.09 28.88 7.08
N GLU A 75 -20.40 29.92 6.62
CA GLU A 75 -20.95 31.03 5.84
C GLU A 75 -20.97 30.76 4.31
N ASN A 76 -20.69 29.54 3.85
CA ASN A 76 -20.63 29.14 2.44
C ASN A 76 -19.58 29.90 1.59
N ARG A 77 -18.43 30.26 2.17
CA ARG A 77 -17.32 31.01 1.52
C ARG A 77 -16.03 30.14 1.41
N PRO A 78 -16.04 29.05 0.62
CA PRO A 78 -14.91 28.11 0.56
C PRO A 78 -13.63 28.72 -0.03
N ASP A 79 -13.74 29.69 -0.94
CA ASP A 79 -12.56 30.37 -1.53
C ASP A 79 -11.80 31.23 -0.50
N GLU A 80 -12.44 31.62 0.59
CA GLU A 80 -11.81 32.31 1.73
C GLU A 80 -11.32 31.34 2.80
N ALA A 81 -12.03 30.22 2.98
CA ALA A 81 -11.61 29.16 3.89
C ALA A 81 -10.33 28.46 3.40
N PHE A 82 -10.23 28.17 2.10
CA PHE A 82 -9.16 27.35 1.54
C PHE A 82 -7.74 27.93 1.77
N PRO A 83 -7.45 29.22 1.51
CA PRO A 83 -6.15 29.81 1.82
C PRO A 83 -5.85 29.84 3.32
N THR A 84 -6.86 30.10 4.15
CA THR A 84 -6.75 30.10 5.62
C THR A 84 -6.37 28.71 6.13
N LEU A 85 -6.95 27.66 5.54
CA LEU A 85 -6.61 26.28 5.84
C LEU A 85 -5.21 25.90 5.37
N ILE A 86 -4.73 26.42 4.23
CA ILE A 86 -3.33 26.24 3.77
C ILE A 86 -2.35 26.88 4.75
N GLU A 87 -2.69 28.05 5.29
CA GLU A 87 -1.89 28.73 6.32
C GLU A 87 -1.86 27.94 7.62
N ALA A 88 -3.03 27.49 8.12
CA ALA A 88 -3.14 26.62 9.28
C ALA A 88 -2.31 25.34 9.10
N TYR A 89 -2.40 24.72 7.92
CA TYR A 89 -1.65 23.51 7.57
C TYR A 89 -0.14 23.74 7.59
N SER A 90 0.33 24.92 7.18
CA SER A 90 1.76 25.24 7.20
C SER A 90 2.32 25.32 8.63
N ILE A 91 1.45 25.56 9.63
CA ILE A 91 1.79 25.61 11.06
C ILE A 91 1.71 24.21 11.70
N ASP A 92 0.64 23.47 11.43
CA ASP A 92 0.50 22.08 11.91
C ASP A 92 0.06 21.09 10.81
N PRO A 93 1.01 20.61 9.99
CA PRO A 93 0.73 19.68 8.90
C PRO A 93 0.12 18.34 9.34
N ALA A 94 0.21 18.04 10.64
CA ALA A 94 -0.25 16.79 11.24
C ALA A 94 -1.71 16.82 11.72
N SER A 95 -2.36 17.99 11.71
CA SER A 95 -3.66 18.17 12.37
C SER A 95 -4.79 17.43 11.64
N THR A 96 -5.49 16.56 12.37
CA THR A 96 -6.69 15.88 11.84
C THR A 96 -7.87 16.83 11.66
N THR A 97 -7.93 17.88 12.47
CA THR A 97 -8.96 18.92 12.40
C THR A 97 -8.84 19.73 11.11
N ILE A 98 -7.61 20.11 10.72
CA ILE A 98 -7.36 20.85 9.47
C ILE A 98 -7.84 20.04 8.26
N ALA A 99 -7.57 18.75 8.23
CA ALA A 99 -8.00 17.88 7.13
C ALA A 99 -9.52 17.75 7.01
N GLY A 100 -10.21 17.58 8.14
CA GLY A 100 -11.67 17.55 8.17
C GLY A 100 -12.25 18.84 7.59
N LEU A 101 -11.71 19.99 7.98
CA LEU A 101 -12.13 21.28 7.44
C LEU A 101 -11.80 21.46 5.95
N PHE A 102 -10.66 20.95 5.46
CA PHE A 102 -10.37 20.96 4.03
C PHE A 102 -11.33 20.08 3.23
N GLN A 103 -11.70 18.92 3.75
CA GLN A 103 -12.70 18.08 3.13
C GLN A 103 -14.05 18.79 3.09
N GLU A 104 -14.52 19.33 4.22
CA GLU A 104 -15.75 20.14 4.29
C GLU A 104 -15.69 21.31 3.29
N CYS A 105 -14.58 22.05 3.25
CA CYS A 105 -14.36 23.18 2.35
C CYS A 105 -14.39 22.77 0.87
N LEU A 106 -13.74 21.67 0.48
CA LEU A 106 -13.73 21.20 -0.90
C LEU A 106 -15.08 20.62 -1.30
N THR A 107 -15.77 19.92 -0.39
CA THR A 107 -17.13 19.40 -0.63
C THR A 107 -18.08 20.56 -0.86
N LEU A 108 -17.99 21.59 -0.02
CA LEU A 108 -18.74 22.84 -0.18
C LEU A 108 -18.41 23.53 -1.51
N LYS A 109 -17.13 23.63 -1.87
CA LYS A 109 -16.68 24.25 -3.13
C LYS A 109 -17.24 23.52 -4.35
N VAL A 110 -17.17 22.20 -4.36
CA VAL A 110 -17.77 21.35 -5.41
C VAL A 110 -19.29 21.51 -5.45
N ASN A 111 -19.97 21.51 -4.30
CA ASN A 111 -21.42 21.68 -4.24
C ASN A 111 -21.89 23.02 -4.79
N LEU A 112 -21.23 24.12 -4.41
CA LEU A 112 -21.55 25.46 -4.90
C LEU A 112 -21.27 25.61 -6.41
N GLN A 113 -20.19 25.02 -6.92
CA GLN A 113 -19.90 25.01 -8.35
C GLN A 113 -20.91 24.17 -9.15
N VAL A 114 -21.32 23.01 -8.62
CA VAL A 114 -22.39 22.19 -9.22
C VAL A 114 -23.72 22.94 -9.25
N GLN A 115 -24.03 23.70 -8.19
CA GLN A 115 -25.21 24.54 -8.15
C GLN A 115 -25.15 25.63 -9.23
N ARG A 116 -24.02 26.34 -9.35
CA ARG A 116 -23.79 27.32 -10.43
C ARG A 116 -23.93 26.71 -11.82
N HIS A 117 -23.44 25.49 -12.03
CA HIS A 117 -23.61 24.78 -13.30
C HIS A 117 -25.09 24.50 -13.60
N ARG A 118 -25.90 24.15 -12.59
CA ARG A 118 -27.36 23.97 -12.77
C ARG A 118 -28.03 25.29 -13.17
N GLU A 119 -27.73 26.37 -12.47
CA GLU A 119 -28.26 27.70 -12.75
C GLU A 119 -27.85 28.16 -14.17
N ALA A 120 -26.58 27.97 -14.55
CA ALA A 120 -26.08 28.30 -15.87
C ALA A 120 -26.71 27.44 -16.99
N ALA A 121 -26.95 26.15 -16.76
CA ALA A 121 -27.61 25.25 -17.70
C ALA A 121 -29.10 25.59 -17.88
N ASP A 122 -29.78 25.97 -16.80
CA ASP A 122 -31.18 26.45 -16.84
C ASP A 122 -31.30 27.80 -17.59
N ASP A 123 -30.26 28.64 -17.52
CA ASP A 123 -30.16 29.93 -18.22
C ASP A 123 -29.59 29.82 -19.66
N GLY A 124 -29.21 28.62 -20.11
CA GLY A 124 -28.65 28.38 -21.46
C GLY A 124 -27.23 28.90 -21.67
N THR A 125 -26.47 29.12 -20.59
CA THR A 125 -25.07 29.56 -20.60
C THR A 125 -24.11 28.42 -20.32
N ASP A 126 -23.14 28.21 -21.21
CA ASP A 126 -22.04 27.24 -21.03
C ASP A 126 -21.03 27.75 -19.98
N LEU A 127 -20.48 26.83 -19.17
CA LEU A 127 -19.32 27.15 -18.32
C LEU A 127 -18.09 27.50 -19.16
N SER A 128 -17.25 28.38 -18.61
CA SER A 128 -15.92 28.64 -19.15
C SER A 128 -14.98 27.44 -18.93
N GLU A 129 -13.95 27.32 -19.77
CA GLU A 129 -12.89 26.30 -19.64
C GLU A 129 -12.26 26.30 -18.24
N THR A 130 -11.99 27.49 -17.69
CA THR A 130 -11.41 27.66 -16.35
C THR A 130 -12.30 27.09 -15.24
N GLU A 131 -13.62 27.25 -15.35
CA GLU A 131 -14.58 26.77 -14.34
C GLU A 131 -14.67 25.24 -14.33
N ILE A 132 -14.65 24.62 -15.51
CA ILE A 132 -14.65 23.15 -15.65
C ILE A 132 -13.35 22.57 -15.12
N ASN A 133 -12.22 23.23 -15.39
CA ASN A 133 -10.92 22.78 -14.90
C ASN A 133 -10.85 22.86 -13.37
N ASN A 134 -11.32 23.97 -12.79
CA ASN A 134 -11.39 24.14 -11.34
C ASN A 134 -12.30 23.08 -10.70
N LEU A 135 -13.45 22.77 -11.31
CA LEU A 135 -14.36 21.72 -10.84
C LEU A 135 -13.70 20.33 -10.88
N LEU A 136 -12.97 20.01 -11.96
CA LEU A 136 -12.21 18.76 -12.06
C LEU A 136 -11.11 18.70 -10.99
N GLN A 137 -10.33 19.77 -10.83
CA GLN A 137 -9.28 19.87 -9.80
C GLN A 137 -9.84 19.73 -8.39
N ASP A 138 -10.95 20.40 -8.07
CA ASP A 138 -11.58 20.36 -6.76
C ASP A 138 -12.13 18.96 -6.45
N ARG A 139 -12.76 18.30 -7.44
CA ARG A 139 -13.26 16.90 -7.30
C ARG A 139 -12.12 15.87 -7.25
N MET A 140 -11.03 16.08 -7.99
CA MET A 140 -9.80 15.29 -7.86
C MET A 140 -9.16 15.48 -6.49
N GLY A 141 -9.20 16.71 -5.95
CA GLY A 141 -8.80 17.04 -4.59
C GLY A 141 -9.62 16.27 -3.57
N LEU A 142 -10.95 16.29 -3.67
CA LEU A 142 -11.82 15.48 -2.83
C LEU A 142 -11.48 14.00 -2.89
N ALA A 143 -11.43 13.41 -4.08
CA ALA A 143 -11.11 11.99 -4.22
C ALA A 143 -9.68 11.65 -3.74
N SER A 144 -8.73 12.58 -3.86
CA SER A 144 -7.37 12.44 -3.35
C SER A 144 -7.31 12.47 -1.81
N LEU A 145 -8.25 13.16 -1.18
CA LEU A 145 -8.40 13.33 0.26
C LEU A 145 -9.34 12.30 0.90
N CYS A 146 -10.02 11.48 0.09
CA CYS A 146 -10.77 10.33 0.59
C CYS A 146 -9.81 9.29 1.14
N ILE A 147 -9.57 9.40 2.43
CA ILE A 147 -8.72 8.50 3.21
C ILE A 147 -9.58 7.54 4.06
N ASP A 148 -10.86 7.85 4.27
CA ASP A 148 -11.76 7.03 5.09
C ASP A 148 -12.72 6.14 4.26
N LYS A 149 -13.00 4.99 4.85
CA LYS A 149 -13.77 3.85 4.32
C LYS A 149 -15.24 4.17 4.07
N GLU A 150 -15.84 5.06 4.87
CA GLU A 150 -17.24 5.47 4.75
C GLU A 150 -17.49 6.48 3.62
N GLN A 151 -16.43 7.03 2.99
CA GLN A 151 -16.53 8.11 2.01
C GLN A 151 -16.24 7.66 0.57
N TYR A 152 -15.74 6.43 0.36
CA TYR A 152 -15.33 5.96 -0.96
C TYR A 152 -16.48 5.91 -1.97
N ALA A 153 -17.67 5.45 -1.59
CA ALA A 153 -18.78 5.34 -2.54
C ALA A 153 -19.29 6.70 -3.02
N GLU A 154 -19.46 7.66 -2.10
CA GLU A 154 -19.89 9.01 -2.44
C GLU A 154 -18.83 9.72 -3.29
N ALA A 155 -17.57 9.65 -2.89
CA ALA A 155 -16.46 10.24 -3.65
C ALA A 155 -16.32 9.61 -5.04
N GLY A 156 -16.49 8.30 -5.15
CA GLY A 156 -16.47 7.57 -6.43
C GLY A 156 -17.60 8.03 -7.35
N GLY A 157 -18.82 8.17 -6.83
CA GLY A 157 -19.96 8.70 -7.58
C GLY A 157 -19.75 10.14 -8.05
N GLN A 158 -19.26 11.02 -7.17
CA GLN A 158 -18.94 12.41 -7.49
C GLN A 158 -17.83 12.53 -8.54
N LEU A 159 -16.77 11.72 -8.41
CA LEU A 159 -15.64 11.71 -9.34
C LEU A 159 -16.01 11.11 -10.70
N ARG A 160 -16.81 10.04 -10.74
CA ARG A 160 -17.33 9.46 -11.99
C ARG A 160 -18.13 10.50 -12.76
N LYS A 161 -19.07 11.15 -12.08
CA LYS A 161 -19.86 12.23 -12.66
C LYS A 161 -18.97 13.35 -13.21
N ALA A 162 -17.90 13.71 -12.50
CA ALA A 162 -16.94 14.72 -12.96
C ALA A 162 -16.29 14.32 -14.27
N LEU A 163 -15.80 13.08 -14.28
CA LEU A 163 -15.08 12.55 -15.40
C LEU A 163 -15.96 12.44 -16.63
N ASP A 164 -17.22 12.01 -16.46
CA ASP A 164 -18.21 11.92 -17.54
C ASP A 164 -18.59 13.32 -18.07
N GLU A 165 -18.82 14.29 -17.18
CA GLU A 165 -19.08 15.70 -17.55
C GLU A 165 -17.90 16.31 -18.33
N THR A 166 -16.65 16.10 -17.86
CA THR A 166 -15.46 16.61 -18.56
C THR A 166 -15.22 15.90 -19.89
N LYS A 167 -15.39 14.57 -19.97
CA LYS A 167 -15.25 13.82 -21.23
C LYS A 167 -16.30 14.25 -22.27
N LEU A 168 -17.54 14.44 -21.84
CA LEU A 168 -18.62 14.93 -22.72
C LEU A 168 -18.28 16.33 -23.25
N TRP A 169 -17.87 17.25 -22.36
CA TRP A 169 -17.47 18.60 -22.74
C TRP A 169 -16.32 18.62 -23.77
N LEU A 170 -15.31 17.76 -23.59
CA LEU A 170 -14.20 17.63 -24.55
C LEU A 170 -14.65 17.06 -25.90
N SER A 171 -15.62 16.15 -25.91
CA SER A 171 -16.12 15.52 -27.14
C SER A 171 -16.97 16.45 -28.01
N GLU A 172 -17.59 17.46 -27.40
CA GLU A 172 -18.47 18.42 -28.06
C GLU A 172 -17.73 19.63 -28.66
N ARG A 173 -16.41 19.78 -28.41
CA ARG A 173 -15.60 20.93 -28.86
C ARG A 173 -14.41 20.49 -29.70
N SER A 174 -14.14 21.21 -30.79
CA SER A 174 -12.85 21.11 -31.49
C SER A 174 -11.78 21.82 -30.65
N LEU A 175 -10.73 21.10 -30.27
CA LEU A 175 -9.58 21.65 -29.54
C LEU A 175 -8.61 22.45 -30.45
N ASP A 176 -9.05 22.83 -31.66
CA ASP A 176 -8.29 23.66 -32.59
C ASP A 176 -7.99 25.04 -31.95
N GLY A 177 -6.76 25.23 -31.45
CA GLY A 177 -6.26 26.51 -30.95
C GLY A 177 -5.93 26.56 -29.46
N CYS A 178 -6.08 25.47 -28.69
CA CYS A 178 -5.49 25.40 -27.36
C CYS A 178 -3.96 25.31 -27.48
N ASN A 179 -3.24 26.28 -26.90
CA ASN A 179 -1.78 26.18 -26.77
C ASN A 179 -1.45 25.02 -25.82
N ASP A 180 -0.80 23.99 -26.34
CA ASP A 180 -0.30 22.79 -25.63
C ASP A 180 0.59 23.10 -24.39
N SER A 181 0.98 24.35 -24.15
CA SER A 181 2.04 24.70 -23.18
C SER A 181 1.57 24.91 -21.73
N ASP A 182 0.29 25.21 -21.48
CA ASP A 182 -0.11 25.75 -20.17
C ASP A 182 -0.99 24.80 -19.34
N TYR A 183 -1.66 23.80 -19.94
CA TYR A 183 -2.51 22.83 -19.21
C TYR A 183 -2.54 21.45 -19.89
N ASP A 184 -1.93 20.44 -19.25
CA ASP A 184 -1.97 19.04 -19.72
C ASP A 184 -3.28 18.37 -19.27
N TRP A 185 -4.37 18.66 -19.99
CA TRP A 185 -5.70 18.11 -19.74
C TRP A 185 -5.74 16.58 -19.77
N ALA A 186 -4.97 15.95 -20.66
CA ALA A 186 -4.87 14.51 -20.76
C ALA A 186 -4.34 13.91 -19.44
N ALA A 187 -3.30 14.51 -18.87
CA ALA A 187 -2.76 14.05 -17.58
C ALA A 187 -3.74 14.21 -16.41
N GLN A 188 -4.57 15.27 -16.40
CA GLN A 188 -5.56 15.45 -15.35
C GLN A 188 -6.70 14.42 -15.45
N LEU A 189 -7.15 14.12 -16.66
CA LEU A 189 -8.16 13.08 -16.91
C LEU A 189 -7.66 11.70 -16.52
N ASP A 190 -6.43 11.35 -16.90
CA ASP A 190 -5.81 10.09 -16.54
C ASP A 190 -5.69 9.93 -15.02
N ARG A 191 -5.30 11.00 -14.31
CA ARG A 191 -5.20 11.00 -12.84
C ARG A 191 -6.57 10.88 -12.19
N ALA A 192 -7.59 11.57 -12.71
CA ALA A 192 -8.97 11.43 -12.24
C ALA A 192 -9.50 10.00 -12.46
N GLN A 193 -9.24 9.40 -13.61
CA GLN A 193 -9.61 8.02 -13.92
C GLN A 193 -8.92 7.01 -12.99
N TYR A 194 -7.64 7.22 -12.67
CA TYR A 194 -6.93 6.43 -11.67
C TYR A 194 -7.58 6.55 -10.28
N LEU A 195 -7.85 7.78 -9.82
CA LEU A 195 -8.46 8.01 -8.51
C LEU A 195 -9.84 7.37 -8.41
N LEU A 196 -10.60 7.38 -9.52
CA LEU A 196 -11.89 6.70 -9.62
C LEU A 196 -11.73 5.19 -9.49
N TYR A 197 -10.79 4.61 -10.24
CA TYR A 197 -10.51 3.17 -10.17
C TYR A 197 -10.13 2.74 -8.75
N ARG A 198 -9.22 3.49 -8.11
CA ARG A 198 -8.81 3.27 -6.72
C ARG A 198 -9.99 3.33 -5.75
N THR A 199 -10.83 4.34 -5.90
CA THR A 199 -11.96 4.61 -5.01
C THR A 199 -13.00 3.50 -5.12
N ASN A 200 -13.33 3.10 -6.35
CA ASN A 200 -14.26 2.01 -6.62
C ASN A 200 -13.72 0.67 -6.10
N ALA A 201 -12.43 0.40 -6.27
CA ALA A 201 -11.80 -0.79 -5.70
C ALA A 201 -11.92 -0.82 -4.17
N GLY A 202 -11.77 0.32 -3.49
CA GLY A 202 -11.89 0.43 -2.02
C GLY A 202 -13.27 0.10 -1.46
N CYS A 203 -14.34 0.30 -2.24
CA CYS A 203 -15.71 -0.03 -1.88
C CYS A 203 -16.28 -1.23 -2.67
N CYS A 204 -15.44 -1.99 -3.36
CA CYS A 204 -15.85 -3.11 -4.22
C CYS A 204 -16.94 -2.75 -5.25
N GLU A 205 -16.97 -1.51 -5.73
CA GLU A 205 -17.82 -1.09 -6.85
C GLU A 205 -17.18 -1.57 -8.15
N TRP A 206 -17.72 -2.66 -8.72
CA TRP A 206 -17.09 -3.34 -9.85
C TRP A 206 -17.80 -3.17 -11.20
N THR A 207 -18.80 -2.29 -11.29
CA THR A 207 -19.60 -2.11 -12.51
C THR A 207 -18.74 -1.82 -13.75
N SER A 208 -17.70 -0.99 -13.59
CA SER A 208 -16.76 -0.61 -14.66
C SER A 208 -15.30 -0.96 -14.32
N TYR A 209 -15.08 -1.90 -13.38
CA TYR A 209 -13.75 -2.24 -12.87
C TYR A 209 -12.72 -2.52 -13.98
N PHE A 210 -13.12 -3.31 -14.97
CA PHE A 210 -12.21 -3.69 -16.05
C PHE A 210 -11.98 -2.58 -17.07
N GLU A 211 -12.99 -1.77 -17.36
CA GLU A 211 -12.89 -0.60 -18.25
C GLU A 211 -12.00 0.48 -17.64
N ASP A 212 -12.20 0.76 -16.35
CA ASP A 212 -11.37 1.67 -15.57
C ASP A 212 -9.91 1.17 -15.56
N GLY A 213 -9.69 -0.14 -15.37
CA GLY A 213 -8.37 -0.78 -15.42
C GLY A 213 -7.72 -0.73 -16.82
N ASP A 214 -8.49 -0.94 -17.89
CA ASP A 214 -8.03 -0.80 -19.28
C ASP A 214 -7.62 0.64 -19.58
N SER A 215 -8.34 1.62 -19.03
CA SER A 215 -7.99 3.03 -19.15
C SER A 215 -6.66 3.34 -18.47
N VAL A 216 -6.47 2.93 -17.22
CA VAL A 216 -5.19 3.11 -16.49
C VAL A 216 -4.03 2.49 -17.26
N ARG A 217 -4.21 1.28 -17.80
CA ARG A 217 -3.18 0.59 -18.57
C ARG A 217 -2.81 1.33 -19.87
N ARG A 218 -3.79 1.90 -20.57
CA ARG A 218 -3.54 2.70 -21.79
C ARG A 218 -2.70 3.92 -21.46
N SER A 219 -3.04 4.65 -20.41
CA SER A 219 -2.29 5.82 -19.96
C SER A 219 -0.84 5.46 -19.61
N LEU A 220 -0.59 4.28 -19.03
CA LEU A 220 0.78 3.80 -18.73
C LEU A 220 1.61 3.43 -19.97
N ARG A 221 0.99 3.11 -21.11
CA ARG A 221 1.69 2.78 -22.38
C ARG A 221 2.06 4.03 -23.17
N GLU A 222 1.22 5.05 -23.15
CA GLU A 222 1.39 6.28 -23.92
C GLU A 222 2.47 7.22 -23.33
N VAL A 223 2.75 7.09 -22.03
CA VAL A 223 3.80 7.85 -21.34
C VAL A 223 5.16 7.17 -21.56
N SER A 224 5.82 7.46 -22.68
CA SER A 224 7.11 6.87 -23.01
C SER A 224 8.35 7.72 -22.65
N THR A 225 8.20 9.00 -22.27
CA THR A 225 9.40 9.89 -22.13
C THR A 225 9.34 11.00 -21.07
N GLN A 226 8.25 11.18 -20.32
CA GLN A 226 8.16 12.24 -19.29
C GLN A 226 7.56 11.71 -17.97
N PRO A 227 7.91 12.30 -16.81
CA PRO A 227 7.40 11.88 -15.51
C PRO A 227 5.94 12.33 -15.34
N ARG A 228 5.01 11.70 -16.07
CA ARG A 228 3.57 11.93 -15.90
C ARG A 228 3.09 11.10 -14.72
N LEU A 229 2.90 11.77 -13.59
CA LEU A 229 2.49 11.18 -12.31
C LEU A 229 0.98 10.96 -12.29
N LEU A 230 0.56 9.86 -12.90
CA LEU A 230 -0.86 9.49 -12.96
C LEU A 230 -1.24 8.49 -11.88
N LEU A 231 -0.31 7.61 -11.50
CA LEU A 231 -0.55 6.47 -10.62
C LEU A 231 0.49 6.46 -9.50
N HIS A 232 0.04 6.24 -8.25
CA HIS A 232 0.95 6.11 -7.11
C HIS A 232 1.66 4.74 -7.12
N PRO A 233 2.96 4.62 -6.76
CA PRO A 233 3.69 3.35 -6.83
C PRO A 233 3.03 2.25 -5.98
N PHE A 234 2.52 2.61 -4.81
CA PHE A 234 1.82 1.65 -3.94
C PHE A 234 0.51 1.13 -4.54
N ASP A 235 -0.21 1.96 -5.29
CA ASP A 235 -1.44 1.56 -5.98
C ASP A 235 -1.12 0.73 -7.24
N ALA A 236 -0.01 1.03 -7.94
CA ALA A 236 0.51 0.22 -9.04
C ALA A 236 0.83 -1.23 -8.63
N LEU A 237 1.21 -1.47 -7.38
CA LEU A 237 1.44 -2.82 -6.87
C LEU A 237 0.12 -3.59 -6.63
N LYS A 238 -0.99 -2.89 -6.37
CA LYS A 238 -2.30 -3.49 -6.05
C LYS A 238 -3.12 -3.83 -7.28
N PHE A 239 -3.06 -2.97 -8.30
CA PHE A 239 -3.96 -3.09 -9.43
C PHE A 239 -3.61 -4.27 -10.33
N PRO A 240 -4.55 -5.21 -10.56
CA PRO A 240 -4.31 -6.36 -11.43
C PRO A 240 -3.97 -5.97 -12.88
N CYS A 241 -4.42 -4.80 -13.34
CA CYS A 241 -4.15 -4.30 -14.70
C CYS A 241 -2.72 -3.75 -14.89
N VAL A 242 -1.92 -3.68 -13.82
CA VAL A 242 -0.54 -3.17 -13.86
C VAL A 242 0.43 -4.34 -13.64
N GLY A 243 1.26 -4.65 -14.63
CA GLY A 243 2.34 -5.64 -14.53
C GLY A 243 3.58 -5.11 -13.83
N LEU A 244 4.52 -5.99 -13.53
CA LEU A 244 5.78 -5.68 -12.84
C LEU A 244 6.61 -4.60 -13.56
N ALA A 245 6.72 -4.68 -14.88
CA ALA A 245 7.47 -3.72 -15.68
C ALA A 245 6.88 -2.30 -15.56
N SER A 246 5.56 -2.18 -15.62
CA SER A 246 4.86 -0.90 -15.45
C SER A 246 4.94 -0.38 -14.02
N ALA A 247 4.78 -1.24 -13.02
CA ALA A 247 4.96 -0.84 -11.62
C ALA A 247 6.37 -0.29 -11.35
N SER A 248 7.40 -0.90 -11.94
CA SER A 248 8.80 -0.46 -11.81
C SER A 248 9.05 0.89 -12.49
N ARG A 249 8.47 1.12 -13.68
CA ARG A 249 8.52 2.44 -14.36
C ARG A 249 7.80 3.53 -13.57
N VAL A 250 6.67 3.21 -12.94
CA VAL A 250 5.96 4.14 -12.04
C VAL A 250 6.86 4.52 -10.86
N ALA A 251 7.51 3.54 -10.22
CA ALA A 251 8.45 3.81 -9.14
C ALA A 251 9.64 4.67 -9.59
N GLN A 252 10.22 4.41 -10.77
CA GLN A 252 11.29 5.21 -11.36
C GLN A 252 10.88 6.68 -11.54
N SER A 253 9.66 6.93 -12.05
CA SER A 253 9.11 8.28 -12.18
C SER A 253 9.03 9.01 -10.82
N TYR A 254 8.58 8.31 -9.77
CA TYR A 254 8.52 8.85 -8.41
C TYR A 254 9.91 9.12 -7.82
N ALA A 255 10.89 8.27 -8.09
CA ALA A 255 12.27 8.51 -7.66
C ALA A 255 12.89 9.74 -8.34
N LEU A 256 12.71 9.90 -9.66
CA LEU A 256 13.14 11.09 -10.39
C LEU A 256 12.46 12.35 -9.86
N ARG A 257 11.18 12.27 -9.49
CA ARG A 257 10.47 13.37 -8.83
C ARG A 257 11.10 13.72 -7.48
N ALA A 258 11.42 12.73 -6.65
CA ALA A 258 12.03 12.97 -5.35
C ALA A 258 13.39 13.67 -5.49
N LEU A 259 14.19 13.30 -6.49
CA LEU A 259 15.44 13.99 -6.86
C LEU A 259 15.19 15.45 -7.30
N ASN A 260 14.22 15.68 -8.19
CA ASN A 260 13.85 17.03 -8.63
C ASN A 260 13.35 17.90 -7.45
N ALA A 261 12.58 17.32 -6.52
CA ALA A 261 12.05 18.02 -5.36
C ALA A 261 13.15 18.54 -4.41
N VAL A 262 14.33 17.92 -4.42
CA VAL A 262 15.51 18.38 -3.67
C VAL A 262 16.52 19.15 -4.53
N GLY A 263 16.10 19.60 -5.72
CA GLY A 263 16.89 20.48 -6.60
C GLY A 263 17.94 19.79 -7.47
N VAL A 264 17.84 18.47 -7.66
CA VAL A 264 18.70 17.73 -8.62
C VAL A 264 18.13 17.90 -10.02
N ASN A 265 18.97 18.25 -11.00
CA ASN A 265 18.56 18.29 -12.40
C ASN A 265 18.55 16.87 -12.99
N THR A 266 17.36 16.32 -13.25
CA THR A 266 17.21 14.97 -13.80
C THR A 266 17.08 14.93 -15.33
N LYS A 267 17.19 16.06 -16.05
CA LYS A 267 17.00 16.09 -17.52
C LYS A 267 18.01 15.24 -18.29
N GLU A 268 19.21 15.08 -17.73
CA GLU A 268 20.31 14.29 -18.30
C GLU A 268 20.43 12.91 -17.64
N MET A 269 19.67 12.66 -16.57
CA MET A 269 19.52 11.33 -16.00
C MET A 269 18.60 10.57 -16.95
N THR A 270 19.17 9.97 -18.00
CA THR A 270 18.45 8.99 -18.82
C THR A 270 17.75 8.04 -17.87
N ALA A 271 16.47 7.76 -18.10
CA ALA A 271 15.80 6.61 -17.49
C ALA A 271 16.77 5.44 -17.66
N CYS A 272 17.37 5.00 -16.56
CA CYS A 272 18.37 3.95 -16.64
C CYS A 272 17.63 2.80 -17.31
N GLN A 273 18.20 2.24 -18.39
CA GLN A 273 17.60 1.07 -19.01
C GLN A 273 17.65 -0.04 -17.98
N ILE A 274 16.52 -0.20 -17.26
CA ILE A 274 16.19 -1.30 -16.37
C ILE A 274 16.68 -2.58 -17.06
N GLY A 275 17.70 -3.24 -16.49
CA GLY A 275 18.17 -4.55 -16.96
C GLY A 275 19.52 -4.68 -17.69
N GLN A 276 20.48 -3.73 -17.61
CA GLN A 276 21.80 -3.94 -18.28
C GLN A 276 23.03 -4.18 -17.38
N THR A 277 22.91 -4.08 -16.05
CA THR A 277 24.07 -4.32 -15.16
C THR A 277 23.91 -5.63 -14.41
N ARG A 278 24.48 -6.72 -14.95
CA ARG A 278 24.68 -7.95 -14.16
C ARG A 278 25.53 -7.62 -12.94
N ARG A 279 24.92 -7.61 -11.76
CA ARG A 279 25.64 -7.49 -10.50
C ARG A 279 26.25 -8.84 -10.14
N ARG A 280 27.43 -8.79 -9.52
CA ARG A 280 28.02 -9.98 -8.90
C ARG A 280 27.12 -10.40 -7.74
N LEU A 281 26.74 -11.68 -7.68
CA LEU A 281 26.11 -12.27 -6.50
C LEU A 281 27.20 -12.72 -5.51
N VAL A 282 27.07 -12.32 -4.25
CA VAL A 282 27.95 -12.72 -3.16
C VAL A 282 27.14 -13.44 -2.08
N GLN A 283 27.66 -14.54 -1.58
CA GLN A 283 27.03 -15.28 -0.48
C GLN A 283 27.59 -14.82 0.87
N VAL A 284 26.70 -14.66 1.84
CA VAL A 284 27.05 -14.35 3.24
C VAL A 284 26.34 -15.33 4.16
N ASP A 285 26.94 -15.64 5.30
CA ASP A 285 26.37 -16.53 6.33
C ASP A 285 26.64 -15.91 7.70
N ARG A 286 25.66 -15.93 8.60
CA ARG A 286 25.76 -15.36 9.96
C ARG A 286 26.89 -15.97 10.81
N HIS A 287 27.32 -17.20 10.50
CA HIS A 287 28.39 -17.91 11.19
C HIS A 287 29.78 -17.65 10.59
N SER A 288 29.84 -16.98 9.43
CA SER A 288 31.13 -16.68 8.79
C SER A 288 31.95 -15.73 9.67
N GLN A 289 33.15 -16.17 10.06
CA GLN A 289 34.10 -15.37 10.84
C GLN A 289 34.77 -14.35 9.93
N GLY A 290 34.51 -13.06 10.15
CA GLY A 290 35.28 -11.99 9.56
C GLY A 290 34.59 -10.63 9.65
N SER A 291 34.96 -9.81 10.63
CA SER A 291 34.78 -8.36 10.51
C SER A 291 36.16 -7.72 10.45
N SER A 292 36.52 -7.18 9.28
CA SER A 292 37.60 -6.21 9.13
C SER A 292 37.14 -4.78 9.44
N HIS A 293 35.84 -4.58 9.72
CA HIS A 293 35.28 -3.28 10.09
C HIS A 293 35.75 -2.86 11.48
N GLU A 294 36.29 -1.65 11.61
CA GLU A 294 36.80 -1.12 12.87
C GLU A 294 35.63 -0.54 13.70
N GLY A 295 35.40 -1.07 14.90
CA GLY A 295 34.31 -0.60 15.78
C GLY A 295 32.91 -1.14 15.44
N ARG A 296 31.88 -0.54 16.07
CA ARG A 296 30.47 -0.92 15.85
C ARG A 296 29.91 -0.26 14.59
N ILE A 297 29.14 -1.01 13.81
CA ILE A 297 28.41 -0.50 12.65
C ILE A 297 27.18 0.26 13.13
N LYS A 298 27.05 1.53 12.72
CA LYS A 298 25.91 2.38 13.08
C LYS A 298 24.80 2.25 12.04
N VAL A 299 23.66 1.70 12.45
CA VAL A 299 22.51 1.46 11.57
C VAL A 299 21.34 2.34 12.01
N GLY A 300 20.84 3.16 11.09
CA GLY A 300 19.66 4.00 11.31
C GLY A 300 18.41 3.43 10.64
N TYR A 301 17.35 3.16 11.39
CA TYR A 301 16.05 2.76 10.84
C TYR A 301 15.10 3.95 10.80
N ILE A 302 14.46 4.16 9.65
CA ILE A 302 13.61 5.33 9.42
C ILE A 302 12.21 4.89 9.01
N SER A 303 11.19 5.45 9.67
CA SER A 303 9.80 5.17 9.31
C SER A 303 8.83 6.24 9.80
N PRO A 304 7.78 6.60 9.03
CA PRO A 304 6.62 7.32 9.56
C PRO A 304 5.71 6.44 10.43
N ASP A 305 5.91 5.13 10.41
CA ASP A 305 4.95 4.14 10.89
C ASP A 305 5.28 3.58 12.28
N PHE A 306 6.16 4.25 13.03
CA PHE A 306 6.37 3.98 14.45
C PHE A 306 5.24 4.57 15.30
N THR A 307 4.03 4.01 15.14
CA THR A 307 2.79 4.42 15.81
C THR A 307 1.85 3.21 15.98
N SER A 308 0.97 3.27 16.97
CA SER A 308 -0.16 2.35 17.19
C SER A 308 -1.09 2.19 16.00
N ARG A 309 -1.09 3.15 15.07
CA ARG A 309 -2.00 3.20 13.91
C ARG A 309 -1.51 2.45 12.69
N HIS A 310 -0.30 1.89 12.71
CA HIS A 310 0.28 1.18 11.57
C HIS A 310 0.87 -0.18 11.97
N PRO A 311 0.72 -1.24 11.14
CA PRO A 311 1.21 -2.57 11.47
C PRO A 311 2.73 -2.68 11.62
N LEU A 312 3.51 -1.77 11.05
CA LEU A 312 4.98 -1.83 11.09
C LEU A 312 5.53 -1.84 12.52
N ALA A 313 5.05 -0.92 13.38
CA ALA A 313 5.50 -0.86 14.78
C ALA A 313 5.25 -2.19 15.50
N PHE A 314 4.08 -2.80 15.29
CA PHE A 314 3.73 -4.09 15.87
C PHE A 314 4.63 -5.23 15.36
N LEU A 315 4.87 -5.29 14.04
CA LEU A 315 5.72 -6.33 13.45
C LEU A 315 7.17 -6.21 13.94
N MET A 316 7.69 -5.01 14.17
CA MET A 316 9.10 -4.77 14.47
C MET A 316 9.39 -4.39 15.92
N GLN A 317 8.41 -4.38 16.82
CA GLN A 317 8.61 -3.89 18.20
C GLN A 317 9.75 -4.61 18.97
N HIS A 318 10.00 -5.88 18.66
CA HIS A 318 11.09 -6.66 19.24
C HIS A 318 12.22 -6.96 18.27
N PHE A 319 12.10 -6.55 17.01
CA PHE A 319 13.16 -6.70 16.01
C PHE A 319 14.46 -6.03 16.48
N PHE A 320 14.37 -4.78 16.92
CA PHE A 320 15.55 -3.97 17.20
C PHE A 320 16.39 -4.51 18.37
N ARG A 321 15.78 -5.17 19.36
CA ARG A 321 16.50 -5.67 20.55
C ARG A 321 17.41 -6.86 20.25
N PHE A 322 17.17 -7.58 19.15
CA PHE A 322 17.94 -8.77 18.78
C PHE A 322 19.25 -8.46 18.07
N HIS A 323 19.53 -7.18 17.79
CA HIS A 323 20.84 -6.79 17.27
C HIS A 323 21.97 -7.09 18.26
N ASP A 324 23.08 -7.63 17.77
CA ASP A 324 24.30 -7.83 18.55
C ASP A 324 24.94 -6.47 18.86
N ARG A 325 24.70 -5.96 20.08
CA ARG A 325 25.20 -4.66 20.56
C ARG A 325 26.72 -4.55 20.61
N LYS A 326 27.44 -5.67 20.52
CA LYS A 326 28.91 -5.66 20.40
C LYS A 326 29.36 -5.29 18.99
N LYS A 327 28.52 -5.52 17.99
CA LYS A 327 28.80 -5.27 16.56
C LYS A 327 28.02 -4.10 15.99
N PHE A 328 26.82 -3.82 16.52
CA PHE A 328 25.90 -2.84 15.98
C PHE A 328 25.48 -1.79 17.03
N GLU A 329 25.28 -0.57 16.56
CA GLU A 329 24.64 0.54 17.27
C GLU A 329 23.39 0.94 16.49
N VAL A 330 22.22 0.90 17.13
CA VAL A 330 20.91 1.03 16.45
C VAL A 330 20.29 2.37 16.77
N HIS A 331 20.09 3.17 15.74
CA HIS A 331 19.39 4.45 15.80
C HIS A 331 18.01 4.32 15.15
N ILE A 332 17.00 4.93 15.76
CA ILE A 332 15.63 4.98 15.25
C ILE A 332 15.25 6.42 14.96
N TYR A 333 14.78 6.67 13.75
CA TYR A 333 14.29 7.98 13.31
C TYR A 333 12.82 7.85 12.91
N SER A 334 11.95 8.40 13.76
CA SER A 334 10.51 8.42 13.49
C SER A 334 10.14 9.66 12.68
N LEU A 335 9.44 9.44 11.56
CA LEU A 335 8.78 10.48 10.76
C LEU A 335 7.29 10.61 11.13
N ALA A 336 6.83 9.89 12.16
CA ALA A 336 5.43 9.90 12.58
C ALA A 336 5.03 11.33 12.95
N SER A 337 3.91 11.80 12.39
CA SER A 337 3.48 13.20 12.52
C SER A 337 3.17 13.62 13.96
N THR A 338 2.85 12.66 14.82
CA THR A 338 2.60 12.84 16.25
C THR A 338 3.42 11.81 17.03
N ALA A 339 3.92 12.21 18.19
CA ALA A 339 4.58 11.28 19.09
C ALA A 339 3.54 10.30 19.65
N ASP A 340 3.87 9.01 19.57
CA ASP A 340 3.09 7.91 20.13
C ASP A 340 3.92 7.25 21.25
N ASP A 341 3.23 6.71 22.25
CA ASP A 341 3.83 6.00 23.38
C ASP A 341 3.10 4.68 23.70
N CYS A 342 2.45 4.12 22.68
CA CYS A 342 1.93 2.75 22.73
C CYS A 342 3.04 1.74 23.09
N GLU A 343 2.61 0.54 23.49
CA GLU A 343 3.52 -0.52 23.94
C GLU A 343 4.63 -0.82 22.93
N GLU A 344 4.29 -0.85 21.64
CA GLU A 344 5.21 -1.15 20.54
C GLU A 344 6.28 -0.06 20.44
N VAL A 345 5.88 1.20 20.49
CA VAL A 345 6.80 2.33 20.37
C VAL A 345 7.69 2.45 21.60
N ARG A 346 7.17 2.15 22.80
CA ARG A 346 7.99 2.05 24.02
C ARG A 346 9.02 0.92 23.92
N ALA A 347 8.63 -0.25 23.40
CA ALA A 347 9.55 -1.35 23.16
C ALA A 347 10.66 -0.94 22.16
N ILE A 348 10.30 -0.28 21.06
CA ILE A 348 11.26 0.23 20.06
C ILE A 348 12.23 1.25 20.68
N LYS A 349 11.72 2.24 21.44
CA LYS A 349 12.54 3.23 22.16
C LYS A 349 13.51 2.57 23.13
N SER A 350 13.04 1.57 23.89
CA SER A 350 13.87 0.86 24.87
C SER A 350 14.96 0.00 24.24
N ALA A 351 14.73 -0.44 22.99
CA ALA A 351 15.63 -1.28 22.23
C ALA A 351 16.60 -0.50 21.32
N SER A 352 16.58 0.84 21.35
CA SER A 352 17.47 1.66 20.53
C SER A 352 18.56 2.32 21.37
N ASP A 353 19.75 2.44 20.79
CA ASP A 353 20.84 3.24 21.35
C ASP A 353 20.50 4.75 21.22
N LYS A 354 19.67 5.10 20.21
CA LYS A 354 19.16 6.44 19.99
C LYS A 354 17.77 6.42 19.37
N PHE A 355 16.86 7.26 19.85
CA PHE A 355 15.55 7.48 19.25
C PHE A 355 15.34 8.99 18.98
N ARG A 356 14.89 9.35 17.78
CA ARG A 356 14.63 10.75 17.40
C ARG A 356 13.38 10.88 16.54
N TYR A 357 12.51 11.81 16.89
CA TYR A 357 11.48 12.30 15.98
C TYR A 357 12.07 13.35 15.03
N LEU A 358 11.84 13.22 13.72
CA LEU A 358 12.28 14.18 12.70
C LEU A 358 11.11 15.04 12.17
N THR A 359 10.01 15.12 12.91
CA THR A 359 8.79 15.86 12.53
C THR A 359 9.04 17.35 12.26
N LYS A 360 8.23 17.93 11.37
CA LYS A 360 8.16 19.38 11.10
C LYS A 360 9.46 20.02 10.56
N GLN A 361 10.28 19.25 9.84
CA GLN A 361 11.51 19.74 9.20
C GLN A 361 11.47 19.53 7.68
N THR A 362 12.33 20.20 6.92
CA THR A 362 12.46 19.91 5.48
C THR A 362 13.25 18.61 5.26
N PRO A 363 13.05 17.91 4.13
CA PRO A 363 13.82 16.71 3.80
C PRO A 363 15.34 16.87 3.92
N ALA A 364 15.87 18.01 3.46
CA ALA A 364 17.30 18.33 3.56
C ALA A 364 17.76 18.51 5.02
N GLN A 365 16.97 19.17 5.87
CA GLN A 365 17.27 19.33 7.30
C GLN A 365 17.25 17.98 8.02
N MET A 366 16.23 17.15 7.75
CA MET A 366 16.14 15.79 8.29
C MET A 366 17.39 14.97 7.92
N TYR A 367 17.79 15.00 6.65
CA TYR A 367 18.97 14.25 6.21
C TYR A 367 20.28 14.76 6.82
N GLN A 368 20.41 16.07 7.09
CA GLN A 368 21.55 16.63 7.83
C GLN A 368 21.66 16.06 9.25
N HIS A 369 20.54 15.76 9.93
CA HIS A 369 20.58 15.09 11.23
C HIS A 369 21.16 13.68 11.13
N LEU A 370 20.86 12.95 10.05
CA LEU A 370 21.40 11.60 9.79
C LEU A 370 22.92 11.66 9.55
N LEU A 371 23.40 12.65 8.78
CA LEU A 371 24.83 12.85 8.55
C LEU A 371 25.61 13.19 9.81
N ARG A 372 25.05 14.01 10.71
CA ARG A 372 25.70 14.34 12.00
C ARG A 372 25.88 13.13 12.89
N ASP A 373 24.99 12.15 12.77
CA ASP A 373 25.02 10.93 13.55
C ASP A 373 26.03 9.90 12.98
N GLN A 374 26.64 10.19 11.82
CA GLN A 374 27.69 9.39 11.16
C GLN A 374 27.29 7.93 11.01
N LEU A 375 26.06 7.70 10.53
CA LEU A 375 25.56 6.36 10.25
C LEU A 375 26.38 5.70 9.13
N ASP A 376 26.56 4.39 9.23
CA ASP A 376 27.15 3.58 8.16
C ASP A 376 26.08 3.13 7.17
N ILE A 377 24.92 2.76 7.71
CA ILE A 377 23.79 2.24 6.96
C ILE A 377 22.50 2.92 7.43
N ILE A 378 21.64 3.29 6.47
CA ILE A 378 20.26 3.70 6.71
C ILE A 378 19.34 2.65 6.10
N VAL A 379 18.42 2.12 6.91
CA VAL A 379 17.33 1.25 6.46
C VAL A 379 16.03 2.08 6.47
N ASP A 380 15.57 2.42 5.29
CA ASP A 380 14.27 3.05 5.05
C ASP A 380 13.18 1.98 5.08
N LEU A 381 12.35 2.03 6.12
CA LEU A 381 11.24 1.09 6.34
C LEU A 381 9.93 1.57 5.71
N CYS A 382 9.98 2.60 4.86
CA CYS A 382 8.83 3.22 4.23
C CYS A 382 8.82 3.03 2.72
N GLY A 383 9.89 3.43 2.02
CA GLY A 383 9.88 3.55 0.55
C GLY A 383 8.76 4.48 0.09
N PHE A 384 7.97 4.04 -0.90
CA PHE A 384 6.77 4.76 -1.39
C PHE A 384 5.47 4.32 -0.71
N ALA A 385 5.51 3.68 0.46
CA ALA A 385 4.32 3.39 1.23
C ALA A 385 3.74 4.68 1.84
N GLY A 386 2.41 4.80 1.85
CA GLY A 386 1.73 5.98 2.39
C GLY A 386 2.05 7.27 1.64
N GLN A 387 2.03 8.40 2.35
CA GLN A 387 2.36 9.73 1.82
C GLN A 387 3.58 10.33 2.53
N SER A 388 4.62 9.51 2.66
CA SER A 388 5.84 9.90 3.35
C SER A 388 6.75 10.76 2.48
N ILE A 389 7.45 11.69 3.13
CA ILE A 389 8.55 12.46 2.55
C ILE A 389 9.89 11.71 2.61
N SER A 390 9.87 10.40 2.96
CA SER A 390 11.06 9.57 3.07
C SER A 390 11.86 9.59 1.76
N SER A 391 11.19 9.48 0.60
CA SER A 391 11.85 9.50 -0.70
C SER A 391 12.67 10.77 -0.94
N GLU A 392 12.11 11.95 -0.65
CA GLU A 392 12.78 13.25 -0.80
C GLU A 392 13.92 13.38 0.22
N MET A 393 13.71 12.90 1.45
CA MET A 393 14.75 12.91 2.48
C MET A 393 15.93 12.03 2.04
N MET A 394 15.67 10.81 1.56
CA MET A 394 16.70 9.89 1.07
C MET A 394 17.39 10.44 -0.20
N ALA A 395 16.64 11.10 -1.09
CA ALA A 395 17.17 11.74 -2.30
C ALA A 395 18.16 12.88 -2.00
N SER A 396 18.04 13.51 -0.82
CA SER A 396 18.93 14.60 -0.38
C SER A 396 20.40 14.17 -0.35
N ARG A 397 20.69 12.87 -0.18
CA ARG A 397 22.04 12.32 -0.32
C ARG A 397 22.67 12.66 -1.66
N TYR A 398 21.94 12.46 -2.75
CA TYR A 398 22.44 12.65 -4.11
C TYR A 398 22.75 14.12 -4.36
N ARG A 399 21.86 15.03 -3.94
CA ARG A 399 22.09 16.47 -4.01
C ARG A 399 23.36 16.87 -3.24
N LEU A 400 23.51 16.40 -2.01
CA LEU A 400 24.66 16.75 -1.17
C LEU A 400 25.98 16.19 -1.73
N LYS A 401 25.97 15.02 -2.36
CA LYS A 401 27.14 14.47 -3.08
C LYS A 401 27.58 15.38 -4.24
N GLN A 402 26.65 16.04 -4.93
CA GLN A 402 26.98 16.99 -6.00
C GLN A 402 27.52 18.32 -5.47
N GLU A 403 27.02 18.79 -4.32
CA GLU A 403 27.42 20.06 -3.71
C GLU A 403 28.74 19.98 -2.94
N ARG A 404 29.03 18.81 -2.36
CA ARG A 404 30.18 18.61 -1.47
C ARG A 404 31.12 17.57 -2.07
N SER A 405 32.08 18.05 -2.85
CA SER A 405 33.07 17.23 -3.57
C SER A 405 34.35 16.94 -2.77
N GLY A 406 34.26 16.85 -1.43
CA GLY A 406 35.42 16.57 -0.57
C GLY A 406 35.35 15.18 0.08
N ASP A 407 36.50 14.55 0.28
CA ASP A 407 36.64 13.20 0.88
C ASP A 407 36.19 13.11 2.36
N ASP A 408 35.89 14.24 3.01
CA ASP A 408 35.60 14.32 4.45
C ASP A 408 34.19 13.83 4.85
N ILE A 409 33.26 13.68 3.90
CA ILE A 409 31.88 13.26 4.20
C ILE A 409 31.63 11.84 3.70
N LYS A 410 31.59 10.90 4.64
CA LYS A 410 31.17 9.52 4.37
C LYS A 410 29.65 9.42 4.38
N PHE A 411 29.04 9.30 3.20
CA PHE A 411 27.60 9.07 3.08
C PHE A 411 27.24 7.62 3.45
N PRO A 412 26.14 7.38 4.18
CA PRO A 412 25.68 6.02 4.49
C PRO A 412 25.19 5.27 3.25
N THR A 413 25.26 3.95 3.32
CA THR A 413 24.55 3.06 2.40
C THR A 413 23.05 3.11 2.70
N HIS A 414 22.22 3.27 1.68
CA HIS A 414 20.77 3.33 1.79
C HIS A 414 20.15 1.98 1.42
N VAL A 415 19.31 1.45 2.29
CA VAL A 415 18.62 0.16 2.11
C VAL A 415 17.11 0.41 2.20
N SER A 416 16.35 -0.04 1.20
CA SER A 416 14.88 -0.10 1.27
C SER A 416 14.47 -1.46 1.84
N TYR A 417 13.58 -1.46 2.83
CA TYR A 417 13.06 -2.70 3.38
C TYR A 417 11.62 -2.57 3.88
N MET A 418 10.85 -3.65 3.71
CA MET A 418 9.56 -3.94 4.35
C MET A 418 8.37 -3.06 3.95
N GLY A 419 8.43 -1.73 4.14
CA GLY A 419 7.27 -0.84 3.98
C GLY A 419 6.70 -0.82 2.56
N PHE A 420 7.59 -0.80 1.57
CA PHE A 420 7.22 -0.79 0.15
C PHE A 420 7.59 -2.12 -0.53
N PRO A 421 6.62 -2.98 -0.88
CA PRO A 421 6.87 -4.32 -1.42
C PRO A 421 7.09 -4.28 -2.95
N GLY A 422 8.11 -3.55 -3.40
CA GLY A 422 8.47 -3.44 -4.82
C GLY A 422 9.75 -2.66 -5.07
N SER A 423 10.13 -2.52 -6.34
CA SER A 423 11.29 -1.72 -6.77
C SER A 423 11.10 -0.26 -6.40
N THR A 424 12.10 0.35 -5.77
CA THR A 424 12.15 1.79 -5.51
C THR A 424 12.51 2.60 -6.77
N GLY A 425 12.87 1.92 -7.87
CA GLY A 425 13.03 2.51 -9.19
C GLY A 425 14.23 3.46 -9.32
N SER A 426 15.11 3.56 -8.32
CA SER A 426 16.36 4.30 -8.47
C SER A 426 17.46 3.88 -7.51
N ASN A 427 18.56 3.36 -8.09
CA ASN A 427 19.77 3.08 -7.32
C ASN A 427 20.56 4.33 -6.88
N HIS A 428 20.16 5.52 -7.33
CA HIS A 428 20.72 6.78 -6.87
C HIS A 428 20.21 7.17 -5.48
N ILE A 429 18.98 6.77 -5.14
CA ILE A 429 18.34 7.05 -3.85
C ILE A 429 18.56 5.90 -2.87
N TRP A 430 18.26 4.66 -3.27
CA TRP A 430 18.46 3.45 -2.46
C TRP A 430 19.50 2.53 -3.11
N ASP A 431 20.56 2.18 -2.38
CA ASP A 431 21.60 1.31 -2.92
C ASP A 431 21.15 -0.15 -2.95
N TYR A 432 20.41 -0.57 -1.92
CA TYR A 432 19.92 -1.93 -1.72
C TYR A 432 18.41 -2.02 -1.49
N SER A 433 17.83 -3.15 -1.85
CA SER A 433 16.48 -3.57 -1.43
C SER A 433 16.49 -5.02 -0.91
N VAL A 434 15.78 -5.28 0.20
CA VAL A 434 15.80 -6.58 0.90
C VAL A 434 14.53 -7.39 0.63
N PHE A 435 14.71 -8.60 0.07
CA PHE A 435 13.65 -9.51 -0.40
C PHE A 435 13.99 -10.98 -0.08
N ASP A 436 13.27 -11.92 -0.69
CA ASP A 436 13.58 -13.36 -0.71
C ASP A 436 13.30 -13.93 -2.12
N GLN A 437 13.80 -15.13 -2.40
CA GLN A 437 13.68 -15.74 -3.73
C GLN A 437 12.26 -16.16 -4.11
N THR A 438 11.34 -16.24 -3.14
CA THR A 438 9.92 -16.52 -3.44
C THR A 438 9.25 -15.27 -3.99
N VAL A 439 9.43 -14.14 -3.33
CA VAL A 439 8.80 -12.88 -3.73
C VAL A 439 9.48 -12.21 -4.92
N LEU A 440 10.76 -12.48 -5.13
CA LEU A 440 11.54 -11.97 -6.26
C LEU A 440 12.42 -13.11 -6.83
N PRO A 441 11.87 -13.98 -7.71
CA PRO A 441 12.66 -14.95 -8.45
C PRO A 441 13.65 -14.26 -9.41
N GLU A 442 14.73 -14.95 -9.77
CA GLU A 442 15.81 -14.43 -10.61
C GLU A 442 15.32 -13.81 -11.93
N GLU A 443 14.28 -14.36 -12.54
CA GLU A 443 13.67 -13.86 -13.78
C GLU A 443 13.09 -12.44 -13.68
N PHE A 444 12.77 -11.95 -12.47
CA PHE A 444 12.27 -10.60 -12.24
C PHE A 444 13.38 -9.61 -11.86
N ARG A 445 14.62 -10.09 -11.73
CA ARG A 445 15.78 -9.28 -11.33
C ARG A 445 15.98 -8.05 -12.18
N ASP A 446 15.72 -8.17 -13.49
CA ASP A 446 15.97 -7.09 -14.44
C ASP A 446 15.08 -5.87 -14.19
N HIS A 447 13.94 -6.02 -13.49
CA HIS A 447 13.01 -4.93 -13.14
C HIS A 447 13.43 -4.09 -11.92
N TYR A 448 14.58 -4.40 -11.29
CA TYR A 448 15.06 -3.73 -10.08
C TYR A 448 16.39 -3.02 -10.33
N GLU A 449 16.45 -1.74 -10.01
CA GLU A 449 17.68 -0.95 -10.16
C GLU A 449 18.61 -1.14 -8.95
N GLU A 450 18.05 -1.38 -7.76
CA GLU A 450 18.76 -1.54 -6.50
C GLU A 450 19.51 -2.87 -6.44
N ALA A 451 20.61 -2.92 -5.70
CA ALA A 451 21.25 -4.18 -5.40
C ALA A 451 20.33 -5.00 -4.48
N LEU A 452 20.24 -6.30 -4.71
CA LEU A 452 19.26 -7.13 -3.99
C LEU A 452 19.92 -7.87 -2.84
N VAL A 453 19.25 -7.90 -1.70
CA VAL A 453 19.57 -8.81 -0.60
C VAL A 453 18.47 -9.87 -0.54
N PHE A 454 18.85 -11.13 -0.71
CA PHE A 454 17.94 -12.26 -0.58
C PHE A 454 18.08 -12.88 0.81
N MET A 455 17.05 -12.70 1.63
CA MET A 455 16.88 -13.42 2.89
C MET A 455 16.59 -14.90 2.62
N PRO A 456 17.05 -15.80 3.49
CA PRO A 456 17.11 -17.24 3.18
C PRO A 456 15.75 -17.94 3.13
N HIS A 457 14.74 -17.43 3.84
CA HIS A 457 13.44 -18.11 4.01
C HIS A 457 12.27 -17.23 3.60
N SER A 458 12.12 -16.09 4.28
CA SER A 458 11.15 -15.05 3.97
C SER A 458 11.78 -13.70 4.29
N TYR A 459 11.52 -12.71 3.44
CA TYR A 459 11.88 -11.33 3.70
C TYR A 459 11.04 -10.70 4.82
N PHE A 460 9.92 -11.33 5.19
CA PHE A 460 8.93 -10.77 6.09
C PHE A 460 9.31 -11.04 7.56
N VAL A 461 9.72 -10.00 8.27
CA VAL A 461 10.00 -10.07 9.72
C VAL A 461 8.76 -9.70 10.54
N ASN A 462 8.63 -10.27 11.73
CA ASN A 462 7.54 -9.98 12.64
C ASN A 462 7.93 -10.25 14.11
N SER A 463 7.06 -9.87 15.05
CA SER A 463 7.27 -10.04 16.51
C SER A 463 6.19 -10.91 17.17
N HIS A 464 5.40 -11.67 16.40
CA HIS A 464 4.21 -12.36 16.92
C HIS A 464 4.54 -13.31 18.07
N ARG A 465 5.61 -14.11 17.94
CA ARG A 465 6.06 -15.07 18.96
C ARG A 465 6.22 -14.46 20.35
N THR A 466 6.59 -13.19 20.38
CA THR A 466 6.91 -12.46 21.60
C THR A 466 5.79 -11.52 22.06
N ALA A 467 4.88 -11.16 21.16
CA ALA A 467 3.90 -10.09 21.37
C ALA A 467 2.43 -10.55 21.34
N VAL A 468 2.15 -11.77 20.90
CA VAL A 468 0.79 -12.28 20.76
C VAL A 468 0.61 -13.51 21.64
N ALA A 469 -0.31 -13.43 22.60
CA ALA A 469 -0.75 -14.60 23.33
C ALA A 469 -1.50 -15.54 22.39
N GLN A 470 -1.03 -16.79 22.29
CA GLN A 470 -1.79 -17.84 21.63
C GLN A 470 -2.79 -18.35 22.66
N ASN A 471 -4.09 -18.22 22.36
CA ASN A 471 -5.15 -19.16 22.70
C ASN A 471 -6.49 -18.43 22.71
N VAL A 472 -7.41 -18.94 21.89
CA VAL A 472 -8.84 -18.70 22.05
C VAL A 472 -9.39 -20.03 22.54
N SER A 473 -10.00 -20.05 23.73
CA SER A 473 -10.63 -21.28 24.23
C SER A 473 -11.80 -21.68 23.33
N ASP A 474 -12.23 -22.95 23.37
CA ASP A 474 -13.42 -23.37 22.61
C ASP A 474 -14.67 -22.56 23.00
N ASP A 475 -14.78 -22.18 24.27
CA ASP A 475 -15.86 -21.31 24.76
C ASP A 475 -15.77 -19.89 24.19
N ASP A 476 -14.56 -19.30 24.18
CA ASP A 476 -14.34 -18.00 23.54
C ASP A 476 -14.65 -18.06 22.04
N ARG A 477 -14.21 -19.12 21.36
CA ARG A 477 -14.46 -19.31 19.93
C ARG A 477 -15.96 -19.40 19.65
N ARG A 478 -16.70 -20.16 20.46
CA ARG A 478 -18.17 -20.25 20.36
C ARG A 478 -18.81 -18.88 20.56
N SER A 479 -18.42 -18.17 21.62
CA SER A 479 -18.95 -16.85 21.96
C SER A 479 -18.68 -15.81 20.87
N ILE A 480 -17.46 -15.77 20.34
CA ILE A 480 -17.06 -14.85 19.27
C ILE A 480 -17.82 -15.17 17.97
N ARG A 481 -17.91 -16.45 17.56
CA ARG A 481 -18.72 -16.82 16.38
C ARG A 481 -20.16 -16.36 16.53
N LEU A 482 -20.77 -16.58 17.69
CA LEU A 482 -22.14 -16.13 17.97
C LEU A 482 -22.28 -14.61 17.90
N LYS A 483 -21.31 -13.85 18.44
CA LYS A 483 -21.26 -12.37 18.38
C LYS A 483 -21.33 -11.86 16.94
N TYR A 484 -20.72 -12.57 15.99
CA TYR A 484 -20.71 -12.22 14.57
C TYR A 484 -21.82 -12.91 13.75
N GLY A 485 -22.75 -13.62 14.39
CA GLY A 485 -23.85 -14.31 13.70
C GLY A 485 -23.41 -15.56 12.92
N ILE A 486 -22.26 -16.13 13.26
CA ILE A 486 -21.69 -17.30 12.59
C ILE A 486 -22.15 -18.57 13.32
N SER A 487 -22.66 -19.55 12.55
CA SER A 487 -23.04 -20.86 13.10
C SER A 487 -21.84 -21.62 13.67
N GLN A 488 -22.05 -22.37 14.76
CA GLN A 488 -20.99 -23.18 15.37
C GLN A 488 -20.55 -24.34 14.49
N THR A 489 -21.42 -24.82 13.61
CA THR A 489 -21.14 -25.92 12.67
C THR A 489 -20.64 -25.42 11.31
N ALA A 490 -20.55 -24.10 11.11
CA ALA A 490 -20.08 -23.56 9.84
C ALA A 490 -18.58 -23.79 9.65
N PHE A 491 -18.19 -24.06 8.41
CA PHE A 491 -16.80 -23.95 7.98
C PHE A 491 -16.54 -22.50 7.56
N VAL A 492 -15.68 -21.80 8.31
CA VAL A 492 -15.52 -20.36 8.18
C VAL A 492 -14.29 -20.04 7.33
N TYR A 493 -14.56 -19.67 6.08
CA TYR A 493 -13.61 -19.00 5.22
C TYR A 493 -13.50 -17.54 5.63
N CYS A 494 -12.29 -16.99 5.75
CA CYS A 494 -12.07 -15.64 6.22
C CYS A 494 -11.12 -14.88 5.31
N CYS A 495 -11.44 -13.63 4.99
CA CYS A 495 -10.51 -12.68 4.41
C CYS A 495 -10.64 -11.33 5.13
N HIS A 496 -9.73 -11.08 6.07
CA HIS A 496 -9.61 -9.81 6.79
C HIS A 496 -8.58 -8.86 6.15
N SER A 497 -8.22 -9.09 4.89
CA SER A 497 -7.49 -8.11 4.08
C SER A 497 -8.34 -6.87 3.82
N ARG A 498 -7.69 -5.74 3.53
CA ARG A 498 -8.42 -4.53 3.11
C ARG A 498 -9.20 -4.81 1.82
N PRO A 499 -10.45 -4.31 1.68
CA PRO A 499 -11.28 -4.63 0.52
C PRO A 499 -10.72 -4.16 -0.84
N ASP A 500 -9.84 -3.15 -0.87
CA ASP A 500 -9.14 -2.73 -2.10
C ASP A 500 -8.18 -3.78 -2.66
N LYS A 501 -7.96 -4.90 -1.95
CA LYS A 501 -7.22 -6.06 -2.44
C LYS A 501 -8.12 -7.14 -3.05
N ILE A 502 -9.43 -7.02 -2.89
CA ILE A 502 -10.40 -7.99 -3.40
C ILE A 502 -10.86 -7.50 -4.78
N ASP A 503 -10.59 -8.29 -5.81
CA ASP A 503 -11.03 -8.04 -7.18
C ASP A 503 -12.19 -8.97 -7.57
N PRO A 504 -12.98 -8.63 -8.62
CA PRO A 504 -14.14 -9.42 -9.01
C PRO A 504 -13.80 -10.84 -9.50
N VAL A 505 -12.60 -11.11 -10.00
CA VAL A 505 -12.16 -12.46 -10.41
C VAL A 505 -11.91 -13.31 -9.17
N THR A 506 -11.20 -12.76 -8.19
CA THR A 506 -10.95 -13.42 -6.90
C THR A 506 -12.26 -13.72 -6.16
N PHE A 507 -13.14 -12.71 -5.99
CA PHE A 507 -14.41 -12.90 -5.29
C PHE A 507 -15.32 -13.94 -5.97
N ARG A 508 -15.41 -13.91 -7.31
CA ARG A 508 -16.16 -14.92 -8.06
C ARG A 508 -15.64 -16.33 -7.78
N SER A 509 -14.32 -16.48 -7.71
CA SER A 509 -13.66 -17.77 -7.46
C SER A 509 -13.94 -18.28 -6.04
N TRP A 510 -13.94 -17.39 -5.04
CA TRP A 510 -14.36 -17.74 -3.68
C TRP A 510 -15.80 -18.23 -3.66
N ILE A 511 -16.74 -17.50 -4.26
CA ILE A 511 -18.16 -17.91 -4.26
C ILE A 511 -18.35 -19.25 -4.97
N ARG A 512 -17.69 -19.49 -6.12
CA ARG A 512 -17.72 -20.81 -6.80
C ARG A 512 -17.21 -21.93 -5.90
N ALA A 513 -16.09 -21.72 -5.22
CA ALA A 513 -15.53 -22.71 -4.30
C ALA A 513 -16.47 -22.96 -3.11
N LEU A 514 -17.11 -21.92 -2.56
CA LEU A 514 -18.06 -22.08 -1.46
C LEU A 514 -19.35 -22.81 -1.88
N ILE A 515 -19.86 -22.57 -3.09
CA ILE A 515 -21.00 -23.33 -3.64
C ILE A 515 -20.63 -24.81 -3.75
N ARG A 516 -19.48 -25.11 -4.38
CA ARG A 516 -18.97 -26.50 -4.46
C ARG A 516 -18.78 -27.11 -3.08
N ALA A 517 -18.23 -26.35 -2.14
CA ALA A 517 -18.02 -26.82 -0.78
C ALA A 517 -19.33 -27.12 -0.03
N LYS A 518 -20.40 -26.40 -0.35
CA LYS A 518 -21.74 -26.68 0.17
C LYS A 518 -22.34 -27.93 -0.48
N ASP A 519 -22.22 -28.06 -1.79
CA ASP A 519 -22.83 -29.15 -2.56
C ASP A 519 -22.18 -30.50 -2.29
N GLU A 520 -20.86 -30.51 -2.06
CA GLU A 520 -20.07 -31.72 -1.81
C GLU A 520 -20.00 -32.11 -0.31
N GLY A 521 -20.60 -31.30 0.60
CA GLY A 521 -20.21 -31.25 2.02
C GLY A 521 -21.33 -31.31 3.04
N ASN A 522 -20.94 -31.46 4.30
CA ASN A 522 -21.85 -31.57 5.45
C ASN A 522 -21.89 -30.29 6.31
N SER A 523 -21.05 -29.29 6.03
CA SER A 523 -20.95 -28.05 6.80
C SER A 523 -21.42 -26.86 5.97
N GLU A 524 -22.14 -25.93 6.58
CA GLU A 524 -22.50 -24.68 5.90
C GLU A 524 -21.27 -23.79 5.75
N PRO A 525 -20.89 -23.37 4.53
CA PRO A 525 -19.78 -22.47 4.35
C PRO A 525 -20.18 -21.03 4.69
N VAL A 526 -19.27 -20.31 5.33
CA VAL A 526 -19.40 -18.86 5.58
C VAL A 526 -18.16 -18.16 5.04
N LEU A 527 -18.35 -17.07 4.31
CA LEU A 527 -17.29 -16.14 3.92
C LEU A 527 -17.34 -14.90 4.83
N TRP A 528 -16.33 -14.79 5.70
CA TRP A 528 -16.20 -13.73 6.67
C TRP A 528 -15.22 -12.65 6.19
N LEU A 529 -15.71 -11.44 5.95
CA LEU A 529 -14.96 -10.35 5.33
C LEU A 529 -14.79 -9.14 6.26
N LEU A 530 -13.65 -8.46 6.13
CA LEU A 530 -13.48 -7.14 6.76
C LEU A 530 -14.33 -6.10 6.04
N ARG A 531 -15.25 -5.47 6.76
CA ARG A 531 -16.09 -4.37 6.24
C ARG A 531 -15.27 -3.10 6.06
N SER A 532 -15.59 -2.37 4.99
CA SER A 532 -15.05 -1.05 4.71
C SER A 532 -16.18 -0.10 4.29
N GLY A 533 -17.09 0.19 5.22
CA GLY A 533 -18.32 0.93 4.96
C GLY A 533 -19.51 0.04 4.61
N LYS A 534 -20.73 0.58 4.70
CA LYS A 534 -21.97 -0.15 4.40
C LYS A 534 -22.14 -0.37 2.90
N GLU A 535 -21.54 0.50 2.10
CA GLU A 535 -21.59 0.51 0.65
C GLU A 535 -20.80 -0.66 0.07
N MET A 536 -19.64 -0.98 0.66
CA MET A 536 -18.88 -2.18 0.29
C MET A 536 -19.70 -3.46 0.47
N GLU A 537 -20.40 -3.59 1.60
CA GLU A 537 -21.31 -4.71 1.83
C GLU A 537 -22.44 -4.74 0.81
N ALA A 538 -23.11 -3.60 0.57
CA ALA A 538 -24.19 -3.50 -0.41
C ALA A 538 -23.73 -3.87 -1.84
N ASN A 539 -22.53 -3.43 -2.23
CA ASN A 539 -21.94 -3.71 -3.54
C ASN A 539 -21.63 -5.21 -3.70
N LEU A 540 -21.02 -5.84 -2.68
CA LEU A 540 -20.77 -7.29 -2.72
C LEU A 540 -22.05 -8.12 -2.73
N ARG A 541 -23.07 -7.75 -1.94
CA ARG A 541 -24.38 -8.42 -1.95
C ARG A 541 -25.10 -8.25 -3.29
N THR A 542 -25.00 -7.07 -3.89
CA THR A 542 -25.55 -6.80 -5.23
C THR A 542 -24.83 -7.61 -6.30
N PHE A 543 -23.49 -7.66 -6.26
CA PHE A 543 -22.69 -8.47 -7.17
C PHE A 543 -23.02 -9.96 -7.03
N LEU A 544 -23.08 -10.47 -5.79
CA LEU A 544 -23.46 -11.84 -5.50
C LEU A 544 -24.85 -12.18 -6.04
N THR A 545 -25.84 -11.34 -5.76
CA THR A 545 -27.23 -11.52 -6.21
C THR A 545 -27.32 -11.52 -7.73
N ARG A 546 -26.58 -10.61 -8.40
CA ARG A 546 -26.58 -10.49 -9.86
C ARG A 546 -25.94 -11.71 -10.55
N GLU A 547 -24.82 -12.21 -10.02
CA GLU A 547 -24.02 -13.25 -10.69
C GLU A 547 -24.46 -14.67 -10.29
N PHE A 548 -24.91 -14.87 -9.05
CA PHE A 548 -25.19 -16.20 -8.49
C PHE A 548 -26.58 -16.35 -7.87
N GLY A 549 -27.28 -15.23 -7.58
CA GLY A 549 -28.63 -15.23 -7.03
C GLY A 549 -28.70 -14.94 -5.52
N GLN A 550 -29.83 -14.37 -5.09
CA GLN A 550 -30.03 -13.86 -3.73
C GLN A 550 -29.98 -14.92 -2.62
N HIS A 551 -30.24 -16.19 -2.93
CA HIS A 551 -30.27 -17.28 -1.96
C HIS A 551 -28.92 -17.54 -1.27
N LEU A 552 -27.83 -16.97 -1.81
CA LEU A 552 -26.47 -17.06 -1.25
C LEU A 552 -26.11 -15.90 -0.31
N ASP A 553 -27.02 -14.94 -0.08
CA ASP A 553 -26.74 -13.77 0.77
C ASP A 553 -26.31 -14.13 2.20
N SER A 554 -26.82 -15.26 2.71
CA SER A 554 -26.47 -15.84 4.01
C SER A 554 -25.03 -16.36 4.11
N LEU A 555 -24.34 -16.56 2.98
CA LEU A 555 -22.92 -16.94 2.97
C LEU A 555 -22.02 -15.80 3.47
N LEU A 556 -22.44 -14.54 3.32
CA LEU A 556 -21.60 -13.39 3.59
C LEU A 556 -21.80 -12.86 5.01
N VAL A 557 -20.73 -12.89 5.79
CA VAL A 557 -20.64 -12.26 7.12
C VAL A 557 -19.58 -11.16 7.08
N PHE A 558 -19.85 -10.04 7.74
CA PHE A 558 -18.98 -8.88 7.74
C PHE A 558 -18.58 -8.50 9.16
N ALA A 559 -17.29 -8.17 9.36
CA ALA A 559 -16.79 -7.62 10.60
C ALA A 559 -16.16 -6.25 10.37
N ASP A 560 -16.48 -5.29 11.25
CA ASP A 560 -15.90 -3.95 11.19
C ASP A 560 -14.41 -3.96 11.60
N ILE A 561 -13.71 -2.83 11.43
CA ILE A 561 -12.37 -2.70 12.01
C ILE A 561 -12.47 -2.86 13.52
N ALA A 562 -11.58 -3.66 14.09
CA ALA A 562 -11.47 -3.83 15.53
C ALA A 562 -10.06 -3.42 15.98
N ASP A 563 -9.89 -3.22 17.28
CA ASP A 563 -8.55 -3.16 17.85
C ASP A 563 -7.80 -4.48 17.61
N ARG A 564 -6.50 -4.46 17.86
CA ARG A 564 -5.64 -5.61 17.56
C ARG A 564 -6.05 -6.87 18.33
N GLU A 565 -6.40 -6.74 19.61
CA GLU A 565 -6.72 -7.89 20.45
C GLU A 565 -7.96 -8.60 19.90
N GLU A 566 -9.03 -7.85 19.65
CA GLU A 566 -10.24 -8.39 19.05
C GLU A 566 -10.00 -8.91 17.63
N HIS A 567 -9.18 -8.24 16.82
CA HIS A 567 -8.82 -8.73 15.48
C HIS A 567 -8.13 -10.09 15.52
N LEU A 568 -7.16 -10.30 16.40
CA LEU A 568 -6.46 -11.58 16.53
C LEU A 568 -7.38 -12.67 17.10
N ARG A 569 -8.18 -12.34 18.12
CA ARG A 569 -9.14 -13.27 18.73
C ARG A 569 -10.19 -13.75 17.73
N ARG A 570 -10.78 -12.83 16.95
CA ARG A 570 -11.77 -13.20 15.94
C ARG A 570 -11.15 -13.94 14.76
N LEU A 571 -9.92 -13.60 14.37
CA LEU A 571 -9.22 -14.29 13.28
C LEU A 571 -9.00 -15.76 13.64
N ALA A 572 -8.59 -16.06 14.88
CA ALA A 572 -8.48 -17.43 15.39
C ALA A 572 -9.82 -18.23 15.40
N CYS A 573 -10.95 -17.55 15.21
CA CYS A 573 -12.27 -18.17 15.08
C CYS A 573 -12.62 -18.60 13.65
N ALA A 574 -11.80 -18.25 12.66
CA ALA A 574 -11.89 -18.77 11.29
C ALA A 574 -11.37 -20.22 11.20
N ASP A 575 -11.64 -20.87 10.07
CA ASP A 575 -11.07 -22.17 9.72
C ASP A 575 -9.98 -22.01 8.66
N LEU A 576 -10.26 -21.29 7.57
CA LEU A 576 -9.33 -21.07 6.47
C LEU A 576 -9.23 -19.59 6.11
N PHE A 577 -8.01 -19.06 5.98
CA PHE A 577 -7.77 -17.72 5.45
C PHE A 577 -7.64 -17.75 3.93
N LEU A 578 -8.39 -16.89 3.25
CA LEU A 578 -8.35 -16.72 1.80
C LEU A 578 -7.48 -15.53 1.42
N ASP A 579 -6.31 -15.81 0.84
CA ASP A 579 -5.42 -14.76 0.35
C ASP A 579 -5.96 -14.11 -0.93
N THR A 580 -5.51 -12.88 -1.24
CA THR A 580 -5.91 -12.12 -2.44
C THR A 580 -4.80 -12.16 -3.50
N PRO A 581 -4.96 -12.91 -4.61
CA PRO A 581 -3.87 -13.19 -5.55
C PRO A 581 -3.17 -11.98 -6.18
N ALA A 582 -3.90 -10.89 -6.49
CA ALA A 582 -3.28 -9.73 -7.13
C ALA A 582 -2.36 -8.93 -6.19
N TYR A 583 -2.68 -8.94 -4.89
CA TYR A 583 -1.89 -8.33 -3.83
C TYR A 583 -2.06 -9.15 -2.56
N GLY A 584 -1.08 -9.99 -2.25
CA GLY A 584 -1.14 -10.95 -1.17
C GLY A 584 -1.30 -10.34 0.22
N ALA A 585 -1.66 -11.19 1.15
CA ALA A 585 -1.72 -10.91 2.57
C ALA A 585 -0.29 -10.77 3.09
N HIS A 586 -0.06 -9.66 3.77
CA HIS A 586 1.21 -9.34 4.42
C HIS A 586 1.02 -9.59 5.93
N THR A 587 0.86 -8.52 6.71
CA THR A 587 0.58 -8.59 8.16
C THR A 587 -0.57 -9.54 8.49
N VAL A 588 -1.74 -9.37 7.87
CA VAL A 588 -2.92 -10.20 8.18
C VAL A 588 -2.77 -11.67 7.82
N GLY A 589 -1.91 -12.00 6.85
CA GLY A 589 -1.57 -13.40 6.53
C GLY A 589 -0.68 -13.99 7.61
N CYS A 590 0.27 -13.20 8.11
CA CYS A 590 1.11 -13.56 9.25
C CYS A 590 0.26 -13.71 10.54
N ASP A 591 -0.71 -12.81 10.78
CA ASP A 591 -1.66 -12.89 11.88
C ASP A 591 -2.44 -14.21 11.83
N ALA A 592 -2.93 -14.60 10.64
CA ALA A 592 -3.74 -15.81 10.45
C ALA A 592 -2.91 -17.06 10.76
N LEU A 593 -1.72 -17.17 10.17
CA LEU A 593 -0.81 -18.30 10.40
C LEU A 593 -0.42 -18.40 11.87
N TYR A 594 -0.12 -17.28 12.53
CA TYR A 594 0.22 -17.29 13.96
C TYR A 594 -0.98 -17.62 14.85
N SER A 595 -2.20 -17.32 14.39
CA SER A 595 -3.46 -17.68 15.05
C SER A 595 -3.90 -19.12 14.75
N ASN A 596 -3.03 -19.94 14.17
CA ASN A 596 -3.29 -21.32 13.79
C ASN A 596 -4.45 -21.48 12.78
N VAL A 597 -4.57 -20.52 11.86
CA VAL A 597 -5.49 -20.53 10.73
C VAL A 597 -4.67 -20.72 9.44
N PRO A 598 -4.75 -21.89 8.78
CA PRO A 598 -4.12 -22.11 7.49
C PRO A 598 -4.57 -21.09 6.45
N MET A 599 -3.71 -20.80 5.48
CA MET A 599 -3.98 -19.83 4.41
C MET A 599 -3.77 -20.48 3.04
N VAL A 600 -4.68 -20.24 2.10
CA VAL A 600 -4.51 -20.58 0.68
C VAL A 600 -4.13 -19.35 -0.12
N THR A 601 -3.15 -19.47 -1.01
CA THR A 601 -2.67 -18.39 -1.89
C THR A 601 -2.47 -18.89 -3.32
N LEU A 602 -2.23 -17.95 -4.25
CA LEU A 602 -1.94 -18.24 -5.64
C LEU A 602 -0.54 -17.73 -5.99
N LEU A 603 0.29 -18.61 -6.53
CA LEU A 603 1.58 -18.28 -7.12
C LEU A 603 1.71 -19.00 -8.46
N ARG A 604 1.54 -18.28 -9.56
CA ARG A 604 1.68 -18.89 -10.88
C ARG A 604 3.11 -19.29 -11.15
N SER A 605 3.28 -20.48 -11.74
CA SER A 605 4.59 -20.97 -12.18
C SER A 605 5.16 -20.06 -13.25
N ALA A 606 6.42 -19.68 -13.08
CA ALA A 606 7.18 -18.92 -14.05
C ALA A 606 7.42 -19.65 -15.38
N ASN A 607 7.40 -20.99 -15.32
CA ASN A 607 7.80 -21.89 -16.40
C ASN A 607 6.64 -22.28 -17.33
N ASP A 608 5.46 -21.65 -17.25
CA ASP A 608 4.36 -21.91 -18.19
C ASP A 608 4.67 -21.28 -19.56
N PRO A 609 4.99 -22.08 -20.60
CA PRO A 609 5.45 -21.56 -21.89
C PRO A 609 4.38 -20.88 -22.72
N THR A 610 3.12 -21.04 -22.33
CA THR A 610 1.98 -20.38 -22.97
C THR A 610 1.79 -18.94 -22.51
N LYS A 611 2.59 -18.47 -21.53
CA LYS A 611 2.46 -17.17 -20.85
C LYS A 611 3.80 -16.44 -20.66
N HIS A 612 4.75 -16.66 -21.57
CA HIS A 612 6.11 -16.11 -21.48
C HIS A 612 6.23 -14.59 -21.77
N SER A 613 5.12 -13.86 -21.89
CA SER A 613 5.13 -12.40 -21.89
C SER A 613 4.45 -11.86 -20.64
N PHE A 614 5.19 -11.73 -19.54
CA PHE A 614 4.75 -10.94 -18.36
C PHE A 614 4.56 -9.42 -18.65
N ALA A 615 4.41 -9.06 -19.92
CA ALA A 615 4.06 -7.73 -20.36
C ALA A 615 2.61 -7.42 -19.99
N ASP A 616 2.25 -6.14 -19.91
CA ASP A 616 0.86 -5.67 -19.72
C ASP A 616 -0.12 -6.11 -20.85
N GLU A 617 0.31 -6.99 -21.76
CA GLU A 617 -0.43 -7.56 -22.88
C GLU A 617 -1.27 -8.79 -22.48
N ASP A 618 -0.92 -9.48 -21.40
CA ASP A 618 -1.68 -10.64 -20.87
C ASP A 618 -3.01 -10.25 -20.20
N TYR A 619 -3.23 -8.95 -19.98
CA TYR A 619 -4.53 -8.41 -19.59
C TYR A 619 -5.39 -8.18 -20.85
N GLU A 620 -6.32 -9.09 -21.15
CA GLU A 620 -7.19 -9.01 -22.34
C GLU A 620 -8.22 -7.85 -22.24
N PRO A 621 -8.15 -6.83 -23.14
CA PRO A 621 -9.12 -5.73 -23.19
C PRO A 621 -10.50 -6.18 -23.68
N MET A 622 -11.53 -5.46 -23.25
CA MET A 622 -12.95 -5.78 -23.52
C MET A 622 -13.35 -5.78 -25.01
N HIS A 623 -12.58 -5.12 -25.88
CA HIS A 623 -12.93 -4.93 -27.30
C HIS A 623 -12.46 -6.04 -28.25
N SER A 624 -11.85 -7.12 -27.74
CA SER A 624 -11.66 -8.32 -28.54
C SER A 624 -13.01 -9.02 -28.69
N SER A 625 -13.68 -8.79 -29.82
CA SER A 625 -14.96 -9.41 -30.17
C SER A 625 -14.84 -10.94 -30.12
N GLY A 626 -15.16 -11.54 -28.97
CA GLY A 626 -15.04 -12.98 -28.71
C GLY A 626 -14.36 -13.38 -27.39
N SER A 627 -13.82 -12.47 -26.58
CA SER A 627 -13.22 -12.85 -25.28
C SER A 627 -14.30 -13.20 -24.25
N ASN A 628 -14.27 -14.45 -23.76
CA ASN A 628 -15.04 -14.88 -22.61
C ASN A 628 -14.51 -14.09 -21.38
N PRO A 629 -15.36 -13.33 -20.63
CA PRO A 629 -14.93 -12.63 -19.42
C PRO A 629 -14.18 -13.52 -18.41
N GLU A 630 -14.42 -14.83 -18.45
CA GLU A 630 -13.74 -15.85 -17.63
C GLU A 630 -12.27 -16.11 -18.00
N ARG A 631 -11.77 -15.64 -19.16
CA ARG A 631 -10.34 -15.77 -19.56
C ARG A 631 -9.44 -14.68 -18.98
N ARG A 632 -9.99 -13.66 -18.31
CA ARG A 632 -9.17 -12.61 -17.67
C ARG A 632 -8.44 -13.18 -16.46
N SER A 633 -7.12 -13.11 -16.55
CA SER A 633 -6.22 -13.86 -15.68
C SER A 633 -5.45 -12.91 -14.75
N ILE A 634 -5.51 -13.15 -13.44
CA ILE A 634 -4.72 -12.39 -12.46
C ILE A 634 -3.23 -12.70 -12.63
N THR A 635 -2.39 -11.67 -12.73
CA THR A 635 -0.93 -11.81 -12.75
C THR A 635 -0.36 -11.89 -11.33
N THR A 636 0.67 -12.74 -11.15
CA THR A 636 1.39 -12.90 -9.86
C THR A 636 2.89 -12.62 -10.03
N ASP A 637 3.19 -11.64 -10.89
CA ASP A 637 4.52 -11.18 -11.30
C ASP A 637 5.10 -10.12 -10.35
N LYS A 638 4.23 -9.35 -9.69
CA LYS A 638 4.61 -8.33 -8.70
C LYS A 638 4.99 -8.96 -7.38
N LEU A 639 6.01 -8.43 -6.71
CA LEU A 639 6.43 -8.87 -5.38
C LEU A 639 5.25 -8.95 -4.39
N ALA A 640 4.42 -7.90 -4.34
CA ALA A 640 3.26 -7.83 -3.46
C ALA A 640 2.25 -9.00 -3.63
N SER A 641 2.16 -9.61 -4.82
CA SER A 641 1.30 -10.78 -5.09
C SER A 641 1.87 -12.10 -4.54
N ARG A 642 3.15 -12.12 -4.18
CA ARG A 642 3.91 -13.35 -3.86
C ARG A 642 4.21 -13.49 -2.37
N VAL A 643 3.82 -12.50 -1.55
CA VAL A 643 4.09 -12.48 -0.12
C VAL A 643 3.43 -13.63 0.61
N GLY A 644 2.17 -13.95 0.30
CA GLY A 644 1.47 -15.10 0.91
C GLY A 644 2.21 -16.42 0.68
N ALA A 645 2.78 -16.62 -0.51
CA ALA A 645 3.58 -17.80 -0.83
C ALA A 645 4.91 -17.84 -0.05
N SER A 646 5.57 -16.69 0.15
CA SER A 646 6.78 -16.59 0.98
C SER A 646 6.48 -16.94 2.44
N LEU A 647 5.37 -16.43 3.00
CA LEU A 647 4.91 -16.80 4.34
C LEU A 647 4.64 -18.31 4.46
N LEU A 648 3.92 -18.90 3.50
CA LEU A 648 3.60 -20.33 3.50
C LEU A 648 4.83 -21.22 3.38
N ARG A 649 5.80 -20.86 2.54
CA ARG A 649 7.08 -21.59 2.45
C ARG A 649 7.85 -21.51 3.76
N ALA A 650 7.94 -20.32 4.37
CA ALA A 650 8.67 -20.12 5.61
C ALA A 650 8.03 -20.81 6.83
N VAL A 651 6.70 -20.91 6.91
CA VAL A 651 6.00 -21.67 7.96
C VAL A 651 5.91 -23.17 7.66
N GLY A 652 6.27 -23.57 6.44
CA GLY A 652 6.34 -24.95 6.00
C GLY A 652 5.04 -25.58 5.55
N LEU A 653 4.18 -24.80 4.88
CA LEU A 653 2.93 -25.22 4.26
C LEU A 653 2.86 -24.89 2.74
N PRO A 654 3.84 -25.28 1.93
CA PRO A 654 3.86 -24.95 0.49
C PRO A 654 2.73 -25.62 -0.31
N MET A 655 2.11 -26.67 0.22
CA MET A 655 0.97 -27.35 -0.42
C MET A 655 -0.31 -26.49 -0.49
N LEU A 656 -0.35 -25.36 0.22
CA LEU A 656 -1.45 -24.39 0.16
C LEU A 656 -1.20 -23.25 -0.86
N ILE A 657 -0.16 -23.39 -1.69
CA ILE A 657 0.15 -22.48 -2.79
C ILE A 657 -0.38 -23.09 -4.08
N ALA A 658 -1.44 -22.50 -4.64
CA ALA A 658 -1.99 -22.88 -5.94
C ALA A 658 -1.16 -22.30 -7.09
N GLU A 659 -1.10 -23.02 -8.20
CA GLU A 659 -0.43 -22.61 -9.44
C GLU A 659 -1.36 -21.89 -10.41
N ASP A 660 -2.67 -22.12 -10.29
CA ASP A 660 -3.71 -21.45 -11.06
C ASP A 660 -5.00 -21.25 -10.25
N MET A 661 -5.96 -20.50 -10.80
CA MET A 661 -7.23 -20.19 -10.12
C MET A 661 -8.10 -21.43 -9.87
N ARG A 662 -7.98 -22.47 -10.70
CA ARG A 662 -8.75 -23.70 -10.52
C ARG A 662 -8.21 -24.49 -9.33
N GLN A 663 -6.89 -24.66 -9.25
CA GLN A 663 -6.27 -25.29 -8.08
C GLN A 663 -6.50 -24.47 -6.82
N TYR A 664 -6.54 -23.14 -6.92
CA TYR A 664 -6.90 -22.26 -5.80
C TYR A 664 -8.31 -22.57 -5.28
N GLU A 665 -9.30 -22.73 -6.18
CA GLU A 665 -10.64 -23.20 -5.83
C GLU A 665 -10.64 -24.62 -5.25
N ASP A 666 -9.92 -25.56 -5.86
CA ASP A 666 -9.88 -26.95 -5.42
C ASP A 666 -9.25 -27.08 -4.02
N LEU A 667 -8.25 -26.27 -3.67
CA LEU A 667 -7.69 -26.23 -2.32
C LEU A 667 -8.70 -25.70 -1.29
N MET A 668 -9.47 -24.66 -1.64
CA MET A 668 -10.53 -24.12 -0.77
C MET A 668 -11.62 -25.17 -0.49
N VAL A 669 -12.04 -25.90 -1.52
CA VAL A 669 -13.02 -26.99 -1.41
C VAL A 669 -12.42 -28.12 -0.57
N ARG A 670 -11.21 -28.59 -0.90
CA ARG A 670 -10.54 -29.69 -0.18
C ARG A 670 -10.41 -29.42 1.32
N CYS A 671 -10.04 -28.20 1.72
CA CYS A 671 -9.93 -27.84 3.14
C CYS A 671 -11.25 -28.04 3.91
N ALA A 672 -12.41 -27.92 3.27
CA ALA A 672 -13.70 -28.10 3.92
C ALA A 672 -14.22 -29.54 3.94
N HIS A 673 -13.75 -30.42 3.04
CA HIS A 673 -14.22 -31.81 2.95
C HIS A 673 -13.24 -32.84 3.48
N ASP A 674 -11.94 -32.67 3.20
CA ASP A 674 -10.89 -33.60 3.59
C ASP A 674 -10.44 -33.27 5.01
N ILE A 675 -11.31 -33.61 5.98
CA ILE A 675 -11.15 -33.25 7.40
C ILE A 675 -9.81 -33.75 7.94
N ASP A 676 -9.44 -35.00 7.65
CA ASP A 676 -8.20 -35.60 8.14
C ASP A 676 -6.98 -34.88 7.58
N TRP A 677 -6.97 -34.58 6.28
CA TRP A 677 -5.90 -33.80 5.66
C TRP A 677 -5.82 -32.39 6.23
N PHE A 678 -6.97 -31.72 6.42
CA PHE A 678 -7.01 -30.36 6.93
C PHE A 678 -6.58 -30.28 8.39
N GLU A 679 -7.02 -31.20 9.26
CA GLU A 679 -6.56 -31.27 10.64
C GLU A 679 -5.06 -31.60 10.73
N ASN A 680 -4.53 -32.44 9.84
CA ASN A 680 -3.09 -32.65 9.75
C ASN A 680 -2.33 -31.35 9.39
N LEU A 681 -2.87 -30.53 8.47
CA LEU A 681 -2.29 -29.22 8.17
C LEU A 681 -2.32 -28.27 9.37
N ARG A 682 -3.42 -28.25 10.13
CA ARG A 682 -3.54 -27.42 11.35
C ARG A 682 -2.59 -27.89 12.44
N GLU A 683 -2.44 -29.19 12.64
CA GLU A 683 -1.48 -29.75 13.59
C GLU A 683 -0.04 -29.42 13.18
N ARG A 684 0.27 -29.53 11.89
CA ARG A 684 1.57 -29.13 11.33
C ARG A 684 1.83 -27.64 11.53
N LEU A 685 0.86 -26.77 11.25
CA LEU A 685 0.97 -25.32 11.50
C LEU A 685 1.27 -25.06 12.97
N ARG A 686 0.45 -25.61 13.88
CA ARG A 686 0.60 -25.47 15.34
C ARG A 686 1.99 -25.90 15.81
N SER A 687 2.50 -27.02 15.30
CA SER A 687 3.83 -27.54 15.64
C SER A 687 4.96 -26.66 15.09
N ASN A 688 4.77 -26.08 13.89
CA ASN A 688 5.76 -25.25 13.23
C ASN A 688 5.83 -23.82 13.76
N ILE A 689 4.79 -23.28 14.41
CA ILE A 689 4.78 -21.90 14.93
C ILE A 689 6.01 -21.62 15.81
N GLY A 690 6.36 -22.55 16.72
CA GLY A 690 7.46 -22.35 17.66
C GLY A 690 8.86 -22.52 17.06
N THR A 691 8.96 -23.09 15.85
CA THR A 691 10.22 -23.57 15.29
C THR A 691 10.50 -23.13 13.85
N SER A 692 9.50 -22.58 13.17
CA SER A 692 9.62 -22.11 11.80
C SER A 692 10.42 -20.81 11.75
N PRO A 693 11.22 -20.61 10.68
CA PRO A 693 11.96 -19.37 10.49
C PRO A 693 11.06 -18.13 10.37
N LEU A 694 9.77 -18.30 10.01
CA LEU A 694 8.84 -17.17 9.91
C LEU A 694 8.64 -16.44 11.25
N PHE A 695 8.63 -17.17 12.37
CA PHE A 695 8.37 -16.60 13.70
C PHE A 695 9.63 -16.56 14.59
N ASP A 696 10.81 -16.75 14.00
CA ASP A 696 12.10 -16.66 14.66
C ASP A 696 12.79 -15.33 14.30
N THR A 697 12.32 -14.26 14.97
CA THR A 697 12.81 -12.89 14.74
C THR A 697 14.31 -12.74 15.03
N GLU A 698 14.81 -13.44 16.05
CA GLU A 698 16.22 -13.37 16.43
C GLU A 698 17.12 -13.94 15.34
N ARG A 699 16.80 -15.15 14.85
CA ARG A 699 17.50 -15.76 13.71
C ARG A 699 17.40 -14.90 12.46
N TRP A 700 16.25 -14.28 12.22
CA TRP A 700 16.05 -13.35 11.10
C TRP A 700 16.98 -12.13 11.20
N VAL A 701 17.09 -11.51 12.38
CA VAL A 701 17.98 -10.36 12.63
C VAL A 701 19.44 -10.74 12.42
N GLN A 702 19.89 -11.87 12.95
CA GLN A 702 21.27 -12.35 12.75
C GLN A 702 21.60 -12.59 11.27
N ASN A 703 20.63 -13.06 10.48
CA ASN A 703 20.77 -13.17 9.02
C ASN A 703 20.88 -11.80 8.35
N LEU A 704 20.06 -10.82 8.76
CA LEU A 704 20.18 -9.45 8.24
C LEU A 704 21.55 -8.86 8.59
N GLU A 705 22.04 -9.06 9.81
CA GLU A 705 23.34 -8.57 10.27
C GLU A 705 24.51 -9.04 9.42
N ALA A 706 24.46 -10.28 8.90
CA ALA A 706 25.47 -10.78 7.96
C ALA A 706 25.53 -9.92 6.67
N SER A 707 24.37 -9.51 6.16
CA SER A 707 24.28 -8.61 5.00
C SER A 707 24.70 -7.18 5.34
N LEU A 708 24.32 -6.65 6.52
CA LEU A 708 24.73 -5.31 6.96
C LEU A 708 26.25 -5.21 7.15
N LEU A 709 26.87 -6.22 7.75
CA LEU A 709 28.33 -6.30 7.88
C LEU A 709 29.02 -6.28 6.51
N LYS A 710 28.48 -7.01 5.54
CA LYS A 710 28.99 -7.02 4.17
C LYS A 710 28.86 -5.65 3.50
N MET A 711 27.70 -5.01 3.61
CA MET A 711 27.48 -3.65 3.07
C MET A 711 28.44 -2.63 3.67
N ALA A 712 28.62 -2.64 4.99
CA ALA A 712 29.53 -1.73 5.68
C ALA A 712 30.99 -1.93 5.21
N THR A 713 31.43 -3.19 5.12
CA THR A 713 32.79 -3.54 4.65
C THR A 713 33.01 -3.12 3.19
N ASP A 714 32.02 -3.34 2.31
CA ASP A 714 32.12 -2.95 0.89
C ASP A 714 32.13 -1.43 0.71
N ARG A 715 31.35 -0.70 1.50
CA ARG A 715 31.37 0.76 1.54
C ARG A 715 32.74 1.30 1.94
N GLU A 716 33.36 0.75 2.97
CA GLU A 716 34.72 1.15 3.41
C GLU A 716 35.78 0.87 2.34
N ALA A 717 35.63 -0.24 1.62
CA ALA A 717 36.54 -0.63 0.54
C ALA A 717 36.27 0.07 -0.80
N GLY A 718 35.20 0.88 -0.91
CA GLY A 718 34.81 1.54 -2.16
C GLY A 718 34.34 0.57 -3.25
N VAL A 719 33.86 -0.62 -2.86
CA VAL A 719 33.39 -1.67 -3.77
C VAL A 719 31.98 -1.31 -4.27
N SER A 720 31.72 -1.56 -5.55
CA SER A 720 30.37 -1.40 -6.11
C SER A 720 29.40 -2.41 -5.49
N TYR A 721 28.17 -1.98 -5.21
CA TYR A 721 27.17 -2.79 -4.50
C TYR A 721 26.86 -4.12 -5.22
N PRO A 722 27.31 -5.30 -4.72
CA PRO A 722 26.91 -6.60 -5.26
C PRO A 722 25.49 -6.97 -4.81
N ASP A 723 24.85 -7.91 -5.51
CA ASP A 723 23.70 -8.61 -4.94
C ASP A 723 24.19 -9.56 -3.84
N ILE A 724 23.42 -9.72 -2.77
CA ILE A 724 23.79 -10.50 -1.58
C ILE A 724 22.78 -11.64 -1.40
N MET A 725 23.27 -12.88 -1.37
CA MET A 725 22.51 -14.06 -0.98
C MET A 725 22.85 -14.41 0.47
N VAL A 726 21.90 -14.25 1.38
CA VAL A 726 22.07 -14.65 2.78
C VAL A 726 21.77 -16.14 2.89
N LEU A 727 22.77 -16.91 3.30
CA LEU A 727 22.66 -18.34 3.54
C LEU A 727 22.22 -18.61 4.97
N ASP A 728 21.49 -19.70 5.15
CA ASP A 728 21.12 -20.20 6.47
C ASP A 728 21.18 -21.73 6.48
N ASN A 729 22.31 -22.21 6.98
CA ASN A 729 22.65 -23.63 7.03
C ASN A 729 22.21 -24.30 8.34
N ASP A 730 21.69 -23.55 9.31
CA ASP A 730 21.28 -24.17 10.57
C ASP A 730 20.03 -25.04 10.35
N PRO A 731 19.98 -26.22 10.98
CA PRO A 731 18.84 -27.10 10.86
C PRO A 731 17.57 -26.35 11.29
N PHE A 732 16.51 -26.51 10.51
CA PHE A 732 15.19 -26.23 11.02
C PHE A 732 14.78 -27.42 11.87
N LEU A 733 13.97 -27.19 12.90
CA LEU A 733 13.22 -28.29 13.52
C LEU A 733 12.06 -28.74 12.62
N VAL A 734 11.80 -28.03 11.52
CA VAL A 734 10.85 -28.41 10.46
C VAL A 734 11.56 -29.29 9.44
N ASP A 735 11.07 -30.51 9.27
CA ASP A 735 11.62 -31.50 8.33
C ASP A 735 11.59 -30.99 6.88
N ARG A 736 12.78 -30.71 6.31
CA ARG A 736 12.92 -30.23 4.91
C ARG A 736 12.39 -31.23 3.89
N SER A 737 12.37 -32.53 4.20
CA SER A 737 11.85 -33.56 3.28
C SER A 737 10.34 -33.40 3.04
N LYS A 738 9.63 -32.75 3.97
CA LYS A 738 8.20 -32.44 3.88
C LYS A 738 7.90 -31.04 3.30
N LEU A 739 8.92 -30.25 2.99
CA LEU A 739 8.81 -28.90 2.41
C LEU A 739 8.92 -28.89 0.88
N LEU A 740 9.42 -29.97 0.29
CA LEU A 740 9.46 -30.12 -1.16
C LEU A 740 8.16 -30.82 -1.62
N PRO A 741 7.50 -30.34 -2.68
CA PRO A 741 6.47 -31.15 -3.33
C PRO A 741 7.11 -32.47 -3.80
N GLU A 742 6.42 -33.59 -3.63
CA GLU A 742 6.89 -34.95 -3.97
C GLU A 742 7.29 -35.13 -5.45
N ASN A 743 7.16 -34.11 -6.30
CA ASN A 743 7.33 -34.19 -7.75
C ASN A 743 8.49 -33.36 -8.34
N ILE A 744 9.61 -33.18 -7.62
CA ILE A 744 10.86 -32.69 -8.25
C ILE A 744 12.03 -33.61 -7.88
N GLN A 745 11.86 -34.90 -8.13
CA GLN A 745 12.99 -35.82 -8.36
C GLN A 745 12.66 -36.69 -9.58
N GLY A 746 13.26 -36.34 -10.71
CA GLY A 746 13.38 -37.23 -11.88
C GLY A 746 12.52 -36.84 -13.09
N THR A 747 13.04 -35.95 -13.93
CA THR A 747 13.39 -36.20 -15.35
C THR A 747 14.36 -35.14 -15.82
#